data_AF-A0A960RLZ3-F1
#
_entry.id   AF-A0A960RLZ3-F1
#
_cell.length_a   1.000
_cell.length_b   1.000
_cell.length_c   1.000
_cell.angle_alpha   90.00
_cell.angle_beta   90.00
_cell.angle_gamma   90.00
#
_symmetry.space_group_name_H-M   'P 1'
#
loop_
_entity.id
_entity.type
_entity.pdbx_description
1 polymer ?
#
loop_
_entity_poly.entity_id
_entity_poly.type
_entity_poly.pdbx_seq_one_letter_code
_entity_poly.pdbx_strand_id
1 'polypeptide(L)'
;GLLKAAVIAAGIVPPGIERSGTSLAELLTQIFGPGRGFELISNVNRIPKGSRLAVSTNLLGALIGACMRATGQIAALNGPMAESERRIVAARAILGEWIGGSGGGWQDSGGLWPGIKLIEGTLATDADPEHGISRGRLLPRHTLLGPDRVSPEARKKLQDSLVLVHGGMAQNVGPILEMATEKYLLRSAAEWQARQQAVATLDSILDQLARGDIRALGRALTENFTGPLQTMIPWVSNLYTERLIAGTRERFGDDFWGFWMLGGMSGGGMGFIFAPERKREGQEFLQQLMLATKRELESALPFAMDPVVYDFAINEHGSVAALLQDEAALLPAGFYQATVPASLRRDESTLTARERTDVRQFNAAARHHPEFAAILTSLLDRPAAANKPAAASSGQLRQLLAANGFDQAQHEQIRTDLQSGRIGLALNRLPPTTRIEDAAPGDLADATQINPALRRAGEEALRKGEVAVVTYAAGVGSRWTQGAGVVKGLHPFAKFAGQHRNFIEVHLAKTRRTSREFGAPIPHVFTTSHLTHAPIERMLTDHLPDALQRDVWLSPGRSIGLRLVPTVRDLQFAWEETAQQRLDEQKQKMRDSVRAALANWARTTGEGSDYTDNLPEQCLHPVGHWFEIPNLLKNGVLAQLLAAQPQLRTLMVHNIDTLGATADPALVGWFQSTGATLGWEVITRRIEDHGGGLARVDGKLRLVEGMALPREQDEFALSYYNANTCWIDLDRLLALFELTRADLADATKTANAVRRMAARLPTYVTLKEVKKRWGHGQEDVYPVTQFEKLWGDMTALSECHNAFAVVPRARGQQLKDQAQLDGWQRDGSAAGIAALCDF
;
A
#
# COMPACT_ATOMS: atom_id res chain seq x y z
N GLY A 1 -0.95 20.29 3.59
CA GLY A 1 0.48 20.29 3.96
C GLY A 1 1.25 21.33 3.18
N LEU A 2 1.51 21.07 1.90
CA LEU A 2 2.45 21.82 1.06
C LEU A 2 2.26 23.34 1.02
N LEU A 3 1.04 23.86 0.78
CA LEU A 3 0.77 25.32 0.79
C LEU A 3 1.11 25.98 2.13
N LYS A 4 0.74 25.35 3.25
CA LYS A 4 1.05 25.87 4.60
C LYS A 4 2.55 25.88 4.85
N ALA A 5 3.24 24.81 4.45
CA ALA A 5 4.69 24.71 4.54
C ALA A 5 5.38 25.81 3.72
N ALA A 6 4.89 26.11 2.52
CA ALA A 6 5.41 27.20 1.68
C ALA A 6 5.31 28.57 2.36
N VAL A 7 4.15 28.90 2.95
CA VAL A 7 3.93 30.18 3.65
C VAL A 7 4.87 30.35 4.84
N ILE A 8 5.06 29.28 5.64
CA ILE A 8 5.97 29.29 6.79
C ILE A 8 7.43 29.37 6.33
N ALA A 9 7.84 28.51 5.40
CA ALA A 9 9.21 28.44 4.91
C ALA A 9 9.62 29.71 4.14
N ALA A 10 8.68 30.41 3.50
CA ALA A 10 8.91 31.71 2.88
C ALA A 10 9.08 32.86 3.91
N GLY A 11 8.80 32.60 5.19
CA GLY A 11 8.92 33.58 6.27
C GLY A 11 7.77 34.58 6.36
N ILE A 12 6.63 34.33 5.69
CA ILE A 12 5.42 35.17 5.83
C ILE A 12 4.86 35.03 7.25
N VAL A 13 4.83 33.81 7.77
CA VAL A 13 4.47 33.53 9.16
C VAL A 13 5.75 33.14 9.89
N PRO A 14 6.29 34.02 10.77
CA PRO A 14 7.53 33.73 11.48
C PRO A 14 7.31 32.62 12.52
N PRO A 15 8.29 31.71 12.73
CA PRO A 15 8.16 30.63 13.71
C PRO A 15 7.88 31.09 15.15
N GLY A 16 8.23 32.34 15.48
CA GLY A 16 8.07 32.93 16.81
C GLY A 16 6.70 33.56 17.10
N ILE A 17 5.77 33.63 16.14
CA ILE A 17 4.48 34.34 16.32
C ILE A 17 3.68 33.83 17.52
N GLU A 18 3.69 32.53 17.77
CA GLU A 18 2.92 31.94 18.87
C GLU A 18 3.46 32.35 20.24
N ARG A 19 4.77 32.56 20.35
CA ARG A 19 5.43 32.98 21.59
C ARG A 19 5.50 34.50 21.74
N SER A 20 5.14 35.26 20.71
CA SER A 20 5.16 36.73 20.77
C SER A 20 3.88 37.32 21.38
N GLY A 21 2.83 36.51 21.58
CA GLY A 21 1.51 36.99 22.00
C GLY A 21 0.73 37.73 20.92
N THR A 22 1.28 37.83 19.71
CA THR A 22 0.66 38.49 18.56
C THR A 22 -0.23 37.50 17.82
N SER A 23 -1.45 37.92 17.47
CA SER A 23 -2.36 37.09 16.67
C SER A 23 -1.93 37.03 15.20
N LEU A 24 -2.31 35.95 14.51
CA LEU A 24 -2.14 35.86 13.05
C LEU A 24 -2.89 36.99 12.34
N ALA A 25 -4.04 37.42 12.86
CA ALA A 25 -4.83 38.50 12.29
C ALA A 25 -4.07 39.85 12.35
N GLU A 26 -3.39 40.15 13.46
CA GLU A 26 -2.56 41.34 13.60
C GLU A 26 -1.36 41.32 12.66
N LEU A 27 -0.67 40.17 12.56
CA LEU A 27 0.43 39.99 11.61
C LEU A 27 -0.04 40.23 10.16
N LEU A 28 -1.13 39.58 9.75
CA LEU A 28 -1.65 39.73 8.39
C LEU A 28 -2.15 41.15 8.13
N THR A 29 -2.73 41.82 9.13
CA THR A 29 -3.12 43.23 9.05
C THR A 29 -1.89 44.13 8.83
N GLN A 30 -0.78 43.82 9.48
CA GLN A 30 0.47 44.55 9.29
C GLN A 30 1.08 44.33 7.90
N ILE A 31 1.00 43.10 7.38
CA ILE A 31 1.59 42.75 6.06
C ILE A 31 0.72 43.24 4.90
N PHE A 32 -0.60 43.05 4.97
CA PHE A 32 -1.52 43.26 3.84
C PHE A 32 -2.46 44.46 4.01
N GLY A 33 -2.59 44.99 5.22
CA GLY A 33 -3.54 46.02 5.60
C GLY A 33 -4.85 45.46 6.20
N PRO A 34 -5.64 46.28 6.91
CA PRO A 34 -6.89 45.85 7.53
C PRO A 34 -7.90 45.32 6.49
N GLY A 35 -8.49 44.16 6.77
CA GLY A 35 -9.51 43.54 5.90
C GLY A 35 -8.96 43.00 4.56
N ARG A 36 -7.64 42.96 4.39
CA ARG A 36 -6.96 42.45 3.19
C ARG A 36 -6.22 41.15 3.50
N GLY A 37 -5.84 40.44 2.46
CA GLY A 37 -5.08 39.21 2.54
C GLY A 37 -4.65 38.76 1.15
N PHE A 38 -4.12 37.54 1.07
CA PHE A 38 -3.75 36.91 -0.19
C PHE A 38 -4.28 35.48 -0.23
N GLU A 39 -4.40 34.96 -1.44
CA GLU A 39 -4.71 33.56 -1.67
C GLU A 39 -3.54 32.93 -2.42
N LEU A 40 -3.09 31.76 -1.95
CA LEU A 40 -2.03 31.01 -2.57
C LEU A 40 -2.61 29.73 -3.15
N ILE A 41 -2.55 29.59 -4.47
CA ILE A 41 -3.10 28.47 -5.21
C ILE A 41 -1.96 27.77 -5.93
N SER A 42 -1.97 26.44 -5.86
CA SER A 42 -1.08 25.59 -6.64
C SER A 42 -1.89 24.78 -7.63
N ASN A 43 -1.42 24.68 -8.88
CA ASN A 43 -2.02 23.83 -9.90
C ASN A 43 -0.97 22.91 -10.51
N VAL A 44 -1.33 21.65 -10.72
CA VAL A 44 -0.48 20.65 -11.35
C VAL A 44 -1.30 20.00 -12.46
N ASN A 45 -0.84 20.13 -13.70
CA ASN A 45 -1.59 19.67 -14.87
C ASN A 45 -1.25 18.21 -15.17
N ARG A 46 -2.20 17.30 -14.95
CA ARG A 46 -2.13 15.89 -15.41
C ARG A 46 -0.88 15.12 -14.91
N ILE A 47 -0.37 15.48 -13.73
CA ILE A 47 0.67 14.71 -13.04
C ILE A 47 0.10 14.22 -11.70
N PRO A 48 0.07 12.90 -11.43
CA PRO A 48 -0.48 12.37 -10.20
C PRO A 48 0.42 12.69 -9.01
N LYS A 49 -0.16 12.66 -7.80
CA LYS A 49 0.63 12.59 -6.57
C LYS A 49 1.47 11.31 -6.59
N GLY A 50 2.73 11.41 -6.20
CA GLY A 50 3.64 10.26 -6.20
C GLY A 50 4.27 9.93 -7.56
N SER A 51 4.23 10.84 -8.54
CA SER A 51 4.68 10.59 -9.92
C SER A 51 6.16 10.24 -10.10
N ARG A 52 6.98 10.48 -9.07
CA ARG A 52 8.46 10.34 -9.12
C ARG A 52 9.16 11.25 -10.14
N LEU A 53 8.46 12.27 -10.66
CA LEU A 53 9.03 13.31 -11.52
C LEU A 53 9.50 14.55 -10.73
N ALA A 54 9.78 14.40 -9.43
CA ALA A 54 10.22 15.49 -8.53
C ALA A 54 9.32 16.76 -8.53
N VAL A 55 8.01 16.60 -8.73
CA VAL A 55 7.09 17.74 -8.92
C VAL A 55 6.78 18.47 -7.61
N SER A 56 6.64 17.76 -6.48
CA SER A 56 6.23 18.37 -5.21
C SER A 56 7.22 19.40 -4.70
N THR A 57 8.52 19.07 -4.70
CA THR A 57 9.57 19.97 -4.19
C THR A 57 9.78 21.16 -5.12
N ASN A 58 9.69 20.96 -6.44
CA ASN A 58 9.71 22.06 -7.39
C ASN A 58 8.49 22.99 -7.23
N LEU A 59 7.30 22.43 -7.03
CA LEU A 59 6.10 23.21 -6.75
C LEU A 59 6.22 23.99 -5.44
N LEU A 60 6.76 23.36 -4.39
CA LEU A 60 7.05 24.03 -3.12
C LEU A 60 8.05 25.17 -3.30
N GLY A 61 9.14 24.93 -4.04
CA GLY A 61 10.12 25.97 -4.39
C GLY A 61 9.50 27.13 -5.17
N ALA A 62 8.62 26.85 -6.13
CA ALA A 62 7.89 27.88 -6.88
C ALA A 62 6.96 28.71 -5.98
N LEU A 63 6.22 28.06 -5.06
CA LEU A 63 5.35 28.75 -4.10
C LEU A 63 6.14 29.62 -3.12
N ILE A 64 7.26 29.10 -2.59
CA ILE A 64 8.17 29.85 -1.74
C ILE A 64 8.74 31.05 -2.50
N GLY A 65 9.17 30.84 -3.74
CA GLY A 65 9.66 31.91 -4.62
C GLY A 65 8.60 32.99 -4.84
N ALA A 66 7.36 32.62 -5.13
CA ALA A 66 6.25 33.57 -5.28
C ALA A 66 6.01 34.40 -4.01
N CYS A 67 5.99 33.75 -2.83
CA CYS A 67 5.86 34.42 -1.54
C CYS A 67 7.06 35.35 -1.23
N MET A 68 8.28 34.93 -1.55
CA MET A 68 9.48 35.73 -1.37
C MET A 68 9.52 36.94 -2.30
N ARG A 69 9.01 36.82 -3.53
CA ARG A 69 8.82 37.96 -4.45
C ARG A 69 7.79 38.95 -3.89
N ALA A 70 6.64 38.45 -3.43
CA ALA A 70 5.58 39.30 -2.87
C ALA A 70 6.01 40.07 -1.60
N THR A 71 7.00 39.56 -0.87
CA THR A 71 7.54 40.17 0.35
C THR A 71 8.84 40.95 0.13
N GLY A 72 9.30 41.09 -1.13
CA GLY A 72 10.53 41.81 -1.47
C GLY A 72 11.84 41.10 -1.08
N GLN A 73 11.78 39.82 -0.68
CA GLN A 73 12.97 39.00 -0.40
C GLN A 73 13.69 38.56 -1.68
N ILE A 74 12.97 38.49 -2.79
CA ILE A 74 13.51 38.35 -4.15
C ILE A 74 13.32 39.69 -4.85
N ALA A 75 14.36 40.18 -5.53
CA ALA A 75 14.41 41.58 -5.98
C ALA A 75 13.37 41.90 -7.07
N ALA A 76 13.12 40.96 -7.98
CA ALA A 76 12.18 41.14 -9.09
C ALA A 76 10.83 40.45 -8.80
N LEU A 77 9.72 41.03 -9.26
CA LEU A 77 8.42 40.33 -9.27
C LEU A 77 8.28 39.35 -10.45
N ASN A 78 9.04 39.57 -11.51
CA ASN A 78 8.96 38.84 -12.78
C ASN A 78 10.30 38.21 -13.17
N GLY A 79 10.25 37.25 -14.08
CA GLY A 79 11.42 36.65 -14.71
C GLY A 79 12.09 35.56 -13.87
N PRO A 80 13.31 35.15 -14.24
CA PRO A 80 14.08 34.14 -13.52
C PRO A 80 14.57 34.68 -12.16
N MET A 81 15.10 33.78 -11.33
CA MET A 81 15.81 34.14 -10.10
C MET A 81 17.31 34.33 -10.35
N ALA A 82 17.98 35.10 -9.50
CA ALA A 82 19.44 35.09 -9.40
C ALA A 82 19.94 33.80 -8.73
N GLU A 83 21.24 33.52 -8.82
CA GLU A 83 21.82 32.30 -8.24
C GLU A 83 21.69 32.26 -6.71
N SER A 84 21.98 33.37 -6.04
CA SER A 84 21.81 33.51 -4.59
C SER A 84 20.36 33.26 -4.16
N GLU A 85 19.40 33.81 -4.91
CA GLU A 85 17.97 33.65 -4.66
C GLU A 85 17.53 32.18 -4.82
N ARG A 86 17.98 31.50 -5.89
CA ARG A 86 17.71 30.06 -6.09
C ARG A 86 18.21 29.21 -4.92
N ARG A 87 19.42 29.47 -4.43
CA ARG A 87 20.00 28.73 -3.29
C ARG A 87 19.19 28.92 -2.01
N ILE A 88 18.71 30.14 -1.75
CA ILE A 88 17.84 30.41 -0.58
C ILE A 88 16.49 29.72 -0.73
N VAL A 89 15.87 29.79 -1.91
CA VAL A 89 14.59 29.10 -2.18
C VAL A 89 14.75 27.59 -2.04
N ALA A 90 15.85 27.00 -2.53
CA ALA A 90 16.14 25.58 -2.38
C ALA A 90 16.28 25.17 -0.90
N ALA A 91 17.02 25.96 -0.10
CA ALA A 91 17.14 25.72 1.35
C ALA A 91 15.79 25.76 2.06
N ARG A 92 14.94 26.73 1.71
CA ARG A 92 13.59 26.88 2.27
C ARG A 92 12.64 25.78 1.77
N ALA A 93 12.80 25.31 0.54
CA ALA A 93 12.04 24.17 0.04
C ALA A 93 12.39 22.90 0.83
N ILE A 94 13.67 22.66 1.12
CA ILE A 94 14.10 21.54 1.98
C ILE A 94 13.49 21.67 3.39
N LEU A 95 13.55 22.86 4.00
CA LEU A 95 12.88 23.11 5.27
C LEU A 95 11.37 22.86 5.19
N GLY A 96 10.72 23.32 4.11
CA GLY A 96 9.29 23.14 3.89
C GLY A 96 8.90 21.67 3.68
N GLU A 97 9.76 20.85 3.06
CA GLU A 97 9.57 19.40 2.96
C GLU A 97 9.63 18.73 4.34
N TRP A 98 10.54 19.17 5.22
CA TRP A 98 10.65 18.67 6.59
C TRP A 98 9.45 19.08 7.46
N ILE A 99 9.02 20.35 7.37
CA ILE A 99 7.82 20.84 8.07
C ILE A 99 6.56 20.16 7.53
N GLY A 100 6.50 19.95 6.21
CA GLY A 100 5.38 19.34 5.50
C GLY A 100 5.27 17.82 5.68
N GLY A 101 6.31 17.17 6.22
CA GLY A 101 6.35 15.74 6.49
C GLY A 101 6.55 14.86 5.26
N SER A 102 6.96 15.43 4.12
CA SER A 102 7.14 14.67 2.87
C SER A 102 8.53 14.04 2.74
N GLY A 103 9.54 14.56 3.45
CA GLY A 103 10.87 13.94 3.51
C GLY A 103 11.59 13.85 2.16
N GLY A 104 11.28 14.73 1.21
CA GLY A 104 11.87 14.74 -0.13
C GLY A 104 13.40 14.96 -0.12
N GLY A 105 14.07 14.47 -1.18
CA GLY A 105 15.52 14.61 -1.34
C GLY A 105 15.91 15.98 -1.90
N TRP A 106 17.11 16.47 -1.56
CA TRP A 106 17.61 17.78 -2.01
C TRP A 106 17.67 17.94 -3.53
N GLN A 107 17.86 16.83 -4.27
CA GLN A 107 17.95 16.83 -5.73
C GLN A 107 16.66 17.30 -6.42
N ASP A 108 15.52 17.15 -5.75
CA ASP A 108 14.22 17.44 -6.34
C ASP A 108 14.01 18.96 -6.56
N SER A 109 14.78 19.80 -5.85
CA SER A 109 14.81 21.27 -6.04
C SER A 109 15.56 21.73 -7.30
N GLY A 110 16.15 20.79 -8.07
CA GLY A 110 16.92 21.11 -9.28
C GLY A 110 16.11 21.82 -10.39
N GLY A 111 14.78 21.79 -10.35
CA GLY A 111 13.92 22.52 -11.29
C GLY A 111 13.94 24.04 -11.10
N LEU A 112 14.51 24.54 -10.00
CA LEU A 112 14.79 25.97 -9.82
C LEU A 112 15.83 26.48 -10.81
N TRP A 113 16.80 25.65 -11.19
CA TRP A 113 17.88 25.98 -12.14
C TRP A 113 17.49 25.68 -13.59
N PRO A 114 18.05 26.42 -14.57
CA PRO A 114 17.81 26.18 -16.00
C PRO A 114 18.49 24.92 -16.53
N GLY A 115 17.99 24.43 -17.66
CA GLY A 115 18.63 23.47 -18.54
C GLY A 115 18.98 22.13 -17.88
N ILE A 116 20.06 21.53 -18.40
CA ILE A 116 20.65 20.30 -17.87
C ILE A 116 21.70 20.66 -16.82
N LYS A 117 21.72 19.92 -15.71
CA LYS A 117 22.60 20.20 -14.57
C LYS A 117 23.10 18.91 -13.93
N LEU A 118 24.31 18.97 -13.40
CA LEU A 118 24.86 17.97 -12.49
C LEU A 118 24.66 18.47 -11.06
N ILE A 119 24.12 17.61 -10.19
CA ILE A 119 23.79 17.95 -8.80
C ILE A 119 24.56 17.00 -7.88
N GLU A 120 25.39 17.54 -7.00
CA GLU A 120 26.38 16.77 -6.25
C GLU A 120 26.41 17.14 -4.77
N GLY A 121 26.52 16.14 -3.90
CA GLY A 121 26.86 16.37 -2.50
C GLY A 121 28.30 16.89 -2.39
N THR A 122 28.52 17.89 -1.53
CA THR A 122 29.86 18.48 -1.33
C THR A 122 30.29 18.38 0.12
N LEU A 123 31.60 18.20 0.34
CA LEU A 123 32.18 18.25 1.67
C LEU A 123 31.97 19.62 2.31
N ALA A 124 31.71 19.63 3.63
CA ALA A 124 31.65 20.85 4.41
C ALA A 124 33.07 21.41 4.63
N THR A 125 33.21 22.71 4.41
CA THR A 125 34.45 23.48 4.60
C THR A 125 34.28 24.44 5.77
N ASP A 126 35.35 25.00 6.33
CA ASP A 126 35.32 25.87 7.52
C ASP A 126 34.39 27.09 7.39
N ALA A 127 34.02 27.48 6.15
CA ALA A 127 33.06 28.55 5.87
C ALA A 127 31.58 28.11 5.94
N ASP A 128 31.31 26.82 6.06
CA ASP A 128 29.98 26.23 6.09
C ASP A 128 29.53 25.98 7.54
N PRO A 129 28.25 26.24 7.89
CA PRO A 129 27.75 26.02 9.24
C PRO A 129 27.77 24.54 9.67
N GLU A 130 27.85 23.61 8.72
CA GLU A 130 27.94 22.18 8.98
C GLU A 130 29.37 21.69 9.31
N HIS A 131 30.39 22.53 9.15
CA HIS A 131 31.77 22.12 9.42
C HIS A 131 31.98 21.72 10.88
N GLY A 132 32.64 20.58 11.10
CA GLY A 132 32.79 19.97 12.43
C GLY A 132 31.54 19.24 12.95
N ILE A 133 30.38 19.39 12.30
CA ILE A 133 29.12 18.71 12.65
C ILE A 133 28.83 17.55 11.67
N SER A 134 28.95 17.83 10.36
CA SER A 134 28.70 16.86 9.29
C SER A 134 29.85 16.88 8.29
N ARG A 135 30.10 15.73 7.64
CA ARG A 135 31.10 15.62 6.56
C ARG A 135 30.69 16.39 5.31
N GLY A 136 29.38 16.52 5.06
CA GLY A 136 28.82 17.17 3.88
C GLY A 136 27.94 18.36 4.22
N ARG A 137 27.77 19.26 3.24
CA ARG A 137 26.85 20.42 3.31
C ARG A 137 25.40 19.97 3.21
N LEU A 138 24.49 20.74 3.80
CA LEU A 138 23.04 20.54 3.62
C LEU A 138 22.61 20.78 2.17
N LEU A 139 23.12 21.86 1.56
CA LEU A 139 22.82 22.19 0.17
C LEU A 139 23.83 21.54 -0.78
N PRO A 140 23.34 20.91 -1.87
CA PRO A 140 24.21 20.37 -2.90
C PRO A 140 24.83 21.48 -3.75
N ARG A 141 25.84 21.11 -4.53
CA ARG A 141 26.35 21.91 -5.63
C ARG A 141 25.53 21.63 -6.89
N HIS A 142 25.13 22.70 -7.57
CA HIS A 142 24.51 22.64 -8.89
C HIS A 142 25.52 23.14 -9.92
N THR A 143 25.90 22.29 -10.87
CA THR A 143 26.79 22.63 -11.99
C THR A 143 25.96 22.61 -13.26
N LEU A 144 25.70 23.79 -13.85
CA LEU A 144 24.99 23.88 -15.12
C LEU A 144 25.83 23.25 -16.22
N LEU A 145 25.22 22.37 -17.01
CA LEU A 145 25.82 21.83 -18.22
C LEU A 145 25.29 22.71 -19.36
N GLY A 146 25.97 23.82 -19.64
CA GLY A 146 25.56 24.83 -20.63
C GLY A 146 25.70 24.37 -22.08
N PRO A 147 25.39 25.22 -23.07
CA PRO A 147 25.55 24.92 -24.50
C PRO A 147 26.99 24.61 -24.93
N ASP A 148 27.97 25.07 -24.14
CA ASP A 148 29.40 24.79 -24.28
C ASP A 148 29.77 23.34 -23.93
N ARG A 149 29.05 22.73 -22.97
CA ARG A 149 29.30 21.36 -22.52
C ARG A 149 28.32 20.35 -23.13
N VAL A 150 27.06 20.73 -23.30
CA VAL A 150 26.03 19.94 -23.97
C VAL A 150 25.40 20.82 -25.04
N SER A 151 25.88 20.62 -26.27
CA SER A 151 25.56 21.47 -27.41
C SER A 151 24.05 21.54 -27.70
N PRO A 152 23.57 22.60 -28.36
CA PRO A 152 22.17 22.67 -28.81
C PRO A 152 21.76 21.46 -29.66
N GLU A 153 22.69 20.93 -30.46
CA GLU A 153 22.46 19.71 -31.24
C GLU A 153 22.29 18.48 -30.35
N ALA A 154 23.15 18.29 -29.33
CA ALA A 154 23.02 17.19 -28.38
C ALA A 154 21.70 17.24 -27.61
N ARG A 155 21.27 18.45 -27.18
CA ARG A 155 19.97 18.68 -26.53
C ARG A 155 18.80 18.34 -27.44
N LYS A 156 18.88 18.74 -28.71
CA LYS A 156 17.88 18.40 -29.72
C LYS A 156 17.81 16.89 -29.93
N LYS A 157 18.95 16.22 -30.14
CA LYS A 157 19.02 14.76 -30.27
C LYS A 157 18.41 14.05 -29.06
N LEU A 158 18.68 14.52 -27.85
CA LEU A 158 18.09 13.97 -26.64
C LEU A 158 16.56 14.08 -26.66
N GLN A 159 16.02 15.27 -26.94
CA GLN A 159 14.57 15.49 -27.05
C GLN A 159 13.95 14.68 -28.18
N ASP A 160 14.63 14.52 -29.30
CA ASP A 160 14.14 13.79 -30.47
C ASP A 160 14.19 12.27 -30.28
N SER A 161 14.95 11.76 -29.30
CA SER A 161 15.13 10.32 -29.06
C SER A 161 14.40 9.80 -27.82
N LEU A 162 14.26 10.64 -26.79
CA LEU A 162 13.68 10.24 -25.51
C LEU A 162 12.15 10.30 -25.55
N VAL A 163 11.50 9.25 -25.06
CA VAL A 163 10.09 9.20 -24.72
C VAL A 163 9.96 9.16 -23.21
N LEU A 164 9.32 10.19 -22.65
CA LEU A 164 9.08 10.31 -21.21
C LEU A 164 7.69 9.76 -20.87
N VAL A 165 7.62 8.85 -19.90
CA VAL A 165 6.36 8.21 -19.50
C VAL A 165 6.16 8.18 -18.00
N HIS A 166 4.90 8.05 -17.57
CA HIS A 166 4.52 7.64 -16.23
C HIS A 166 3.72 6.34 -16.32
N GLY A 167 4.23 5.25 -15.73
CA GLY A 167 3.63 3.92 -15.82
C GLY A 167 2.34 3.71 -15.01
N GLY A 168 1.87 4.74 -14.30
CA GLY A 168 0.62 4.71 -13.54
C GLY A 168 0.75 4.14 -12.11
N MET A 169 1.90 3.56 -11.76
CA MET A 169 2.11 3.01 -10.41
C MET A 169 2.36 4.10 -9.37
N ALA A 170 1.89 3.87 -8.16
CA ALA A 170 2.24 4.66 -6.98
C ALA A 170 2.77 3.72 -5.89
N GLN A 171 4.03 3.90 -5.51
CA GLN A 171 4.71 3.03 -4.56
C GLN A 171 5.42 3.86 -3.50
N ASN A 172 5.55 3.34 -2.29
CA ASN A 172 6.32 4.00 -1.24
C ASN A 172 7.81 3.72 -1.39
N VAL A 173 8.62 4.76 -1.42
CA VAL A 173 10.08 4.67 -1.53
C VAL A 173 10.79 4.52 -0.20
N GLY A 174 10.10 4.73 0.93
CA GLY A 174 10.67 4.61 2.28
C GLY A 174 11.45 3.31 2.48
N PRO A 175 10.85 2.12 2.21
CA PRO A 175 11.55 0.84 2.34
C PRO A 175 12.78 0.71 1.44
N ILE A 176 12.75 1.32 0.24
CA ILE A 176 13.91 1.34 -0.67
C ILE A 176 15.03 2.22 -0.12
N LEU A 177 14.69 3.39 0.42
CA LEU A 177 15.66 4.31 0.99
C LEU A 177 16.33 3.71 2.23
N GLU A 178 15.54 3.03 3.06
CA GLU A 178 16.04 2.27 4.21
C GLU A 178 17.03 1.19 3.74
N MET A 179 16.62 0.31 2.82
CA MET A 179 17.47 -0.73 2.23
C MET A 179 18.79 -0.16 1.68
N ALA A 180 18.73 0.89 0.86
CA ALA A 180 19.91 1.51 0.27
C ALA A 180 20.84 2.13 1.32
N THR A 181 20.26 2.67 2.40
CA THR A 181 21.00 3.27 3.52
C THR A 181 21.66 2.20 4.38
N GLU A 182 20.92 1.15 4.75
CA GLU A 182 21.45 0.04 5.54
C GLU A 182 22.61 -0.64 4.85
N LYS A 183 22.45 -1.01 3.57
CA LYS A 183 23.53 -1.63 2.77
C LYS A 183 24.76 -0.73 2.65
N TYR A 184 24.55 0.59 2.56
CA TYR A 184 25.65 1.55 2.57
C TYR A 184 26.37 1.60 3.92
N LEU A 185 25.63 1.64 5.03
CA LEU A 185 26.19 1.68 6.38
C LEU A 185 26.93 0.37 6.73
N LEU A 186 26.37 -0.77 6.33
CA LEU A 186 26.94 -2.10 6.56
C LEU A 186 28.12 -2.44 5.65
N ARG A 187 28.33 -1.68 4.56
CA ARG A 187 29.39 -1.91 3.57
C ARG A 187 29.38 -3.34 2.99
N SER A 188 28.19 -3.88 2.74
CA SER A 188 28.04 -5.18 2.10
C SER A 188 28.83 -5.22 0.79
N ALA A 189 29.63 -6.29 0.59
CA ALA A 189 30.69 -6.29 -0.41
C ALA A 189 30.18 -6.09 -1.85
N ALA A 190 29.11 -6.81 -2.24
CA ALA A 190 28.54 -6.72 -3.58
C ALA A 190 27.93 -5.33 -3.84
N GLU A 191 27.18 -4.80 -2.87
CA GLU A 191 26.54 -3.49 -2.96
C GLU A 191 27.56 -2.34 -2.94
N TRP A 192 28.67 -2.51 -2.23
CA TRP A 192 29.77 -1.54 -2.23
C TRP A 192 30.48 -1.49 -3.58
N GLN A 193 30.74 -2.65 -4.20
CA GLN A 193 31.28 -2.71 -5.56
C GLN A 193 30.31 -2.11 -6.59
N ALA A 194 29.03 -2.49 -6.51
CA ALA A 194 27.97 -1.93 -7.34
C ALA A 194 27.88 -0.40 -7.20
N ARG A 195 28.03 0.15 -5.99
CA ARG A 195 28.07 1.60 -5.79
C ARG A 195 29.23 2.27 -6.51
N GLN A 196 30.43 1.70 -6.43
CA GLN A 196 31.60 2.23 -7.15
C GLN A 196 31.40 2.17 -8.66
N GLN A 197 30.81 1.08 -9.16
CA GLN A 197 30.43 0.96 -10.57
C GLN A 197 29.41 2.03 -10.96
N ALA A 198 28.36 2.27 -10.17
CA ALA A 198 27.36 3.31 -10.46
C ALA A 198 27.98 4.72 -10.52
N VAL A 199 28.96 5.03 -9.66
CA VAL A 199 29.71 6.28 -9.72
C VAL A 199 30.53 6.38 -11.01
N ALA A 200 31.26 5.33 -11.39
CA ALA A 200 32.01 5.30 -12.65
C ALA A 200 31.08 5.43 -13.89
N THR A 201 29.88 4.85 -13.83
CA THR A 201 28.89 4.96 -14.90
C THR A 201 28.38 6.40 -15.07
N LEU A 202 28.33 7.21 -14.00
CA LEU A 202 27.96 8.63 -14.09
C LEU A 202 28.93 9.42 -14.97
N ASP A 203 30.24 9.18 -14.85
CA ASP A 203 31.25 9.85 -15.69
C ASP A 203 31.04 9.51 -17.17
N SER A 204 30.74 8.23 -17.47
CA SER A 204 30.38 7.80 -18.82
C SER A 204 29.11 8.48 -19.33
N ILE A 205 28.05 8.55 -18.51
CA ILE A 205 26.79 9.25 -18.86
C ILE A 205 27.06 10.72 -19.23
N LEU A 206 27.89 11.41 -18.43
CA LEU A 206 28.24 12.81 -18.68
C LEU A 206 29.04 13.00 -19.97
N ASP A 207 29.96 12.10 -20.28
CA ASP A 207 30.74 12.11 -21.53
C ASP A 207 29.85 11.84 -22.76
N GLN A 208 28.97 10.83 -22.71
CA GLN A 208 28.05 10.54 -23.83
C GLN A 208 27.09 11.71 -24.09
N LEU A 209 26.58 12.33 -23.02
CA LEU A 209 25.70 13.49 -23.13
C LEU A 209 26.43 14.70 -23.73
N ALA A 210 27.69 14.94 -23.34
CA ALA A 210 28.51 16.01 -23.90
C ALA A 210 28.80 15.82 -25.39
N ARG A 211 29.05 14.57 -25.82
CA ARG A 211 29.26 14.20 -27.23
C ARG A 211 27.97 14.19 -28.06
N GLY A 212 26.81 14.18 -27.41
CA GLY A 212 25.52 14.00 -28.08
C GLY A 212 25.30 12.59 -28.65
N ASP A 213 26.01 11.57 -28.12
CA ASP A 213 25.80 10.17 -28.47
C ASP A 213 24.66 9.58 -27.61
N ILE A 214 23.43 9.84 -28.05
CA ILE A 214 22.23 9.44 -27.32
C ILE A 214 22.03 7.91 -27.31
N ARG A 215 22.59 7.21 -28.29
CA ARG A 215 22.55 5.74 -28.35
C ARG A 215 23.46 5.13 -27.28
N ALA A 216 24.68 5.63 -27.16
CA ALA A 216 25.58 5.21 -26.09
C ALA A 216 25.07 5.63 -24.70
N LEU A 217 24.45 6.81 -24.58
CA LEU A 217 23.76 7.25 -23.37
C LEU A 217 22.67 6.24 -22.94
N GLY A 218 21.82 5.80 -23.88
CA GLY A 218 20.79 4.80 -23.60
C GLY A 218 21.34 3.47 -23.10
N ARG A 219 22.45 2.99 -23.69
CA ARG A 219 23.15 1.79 -23.21
C ARG A 219 23.67 1.97 -21.78
N ALA A 220 24.39 3.06 -21.50
CA ALA A 220 24.95 3.33 -20.18
C ALA A 220 23.86 3.42 -19.09
N LEU A 221 22.73 4.07 -19.39
CA LEU A 221 21.58 4.16 -18.48
C LEU A 221 20.94 2.79 -18.23
N THR A 222 20.81 1.97 -19.29
CA THR A 222 20.28 0.60 -19.18
C THR A 222 21.19 -0.27 -18.34
N GLU A 223 22.50 -0.25 -18.60
CA GLU A 223 23.51 -1.02 -17.85
C GLU A 223 23.54 -0.62 -16.37
N ASN A 224 23.44 0.68 -16.07
CA ASN A 224 23.34 1.17 -14.69
C ASN A 224 22.10 0.59 -13.99
N PHE A 225 20.96 0.57 -14.68
CA PHE A 225 19.71 0.02 -14.17
C PHE A 225 19.77 -1.49 -13.95
N THR A 226 20.22 -2.27 -14.94
CA THR A 226 20.24 -3.74 -14.86
C THR A 226 21.37 -4.29 -14.01
N GLY A 227 22.44 -3.53 -13.80
CA GLY A 227 23.60 -3.95 -13.02
C GLY A 227 23.61 -3.36 -11.61
N PRO A 228 24.36 -2.27 -11.39
CA PRO A 228 24.64 -1.80 -10.05
C PRO A 228 23.41 -1.32 -9.27
N LEU A 229 22.41 -0.71 -9.93
CA LEU A 229 21.19 -0.28 -9.25
C LEU A 229 20.38 -1.46 -8.70
N GLN A 230 20.16 -2.51 -9.50
CA GLN A 230 19.47 -3.72 -9.03
C GLN A 230 20.27 -4.50 -7.99
N THR A 231 21.61 -4.41 -7.99
CA THR A 231 22.44 -5.02 -6.95
C THR A 231 22.28 -4.30 -5.62
N MET A 232 22.39 -2.96 -5.62
CA MET A 232 22.21 -2.16 -4.40
C MET A 232 20.77 -2.21 -3.88
N ILE A 233 19.81 -2.16 -4.81
CA ILE A 233 18.38 -2.03 -4.52
C ILE A 233 17.61 -3.00 -5.43
N PRO A 234 17.47 -4.28 -5.06
CA PRO A 234 16.74 -5.25 -5.88
C PRO A 234 15.32 -4.81 -6.28
N TRP A 235 14.64 -4.04 -5.45
CA TRP A 235 13.27 -3.54 -5.72
C TRP A 235 13.21 -2.27 -6.56
N VAL A 236 14.34 -1.81 -7.07
CA VAL A 236 14.40 -0.74 -8.06
C VAL A 236 13.63 -1.11 -9.34
N SER A 237 13.49 -2.43 -9.59
CA SER A 237 12.77 -3.05 -10.70
C SER A 237 11.57 -3.86 -10.20
N ASN A 238 10.60 -4.09 -11.09
CA ASN A 238 9.46 -4.96 -10.85
C ASN A 238 9.00 -5.62 -12.17
N LEU A 239 8.09 -6.59 -12.08
CA LEU A 239 7.58 -7.31 -13.25
C LEU A 239 6.99 -6.39 -14.32
N TYR A 240 6.27 -5.34 -13.91
CA TYR A 240 5.66 -4.39 -14.85
C TYR A 240 6.73 -3.69 -15.69
N THR A 241 7.72 -3.06 -15.06
CA THR A 241 8.82 -2.38 -15.77
C THR A 241 9.63 -3.34 -16.64
N GLU A 242 9.93 -4.55 -16.17
CA GLU A 242 10.69 -5.53 -16.96
C GLU A 242 9.93 -5.97 -18.21
N ARG A 243 8.60 -6.15 -18.13
CA ARG A 243 7.75 -6.44 -19.29
C ARG A 243 7.72 -5.29 -20.29
N LEU A 244 7.67 -4.04 -19.82
CA LEU A 244 7.75 -2.89 -20.72
C LEU A 244 9.08 -2.88 -21.48
N ILE A 245 10.20 -3.03 -20.77
CA ILE A 245 11.54 -3.04 -21.39
C ILE A 245 11.67 -4.19 -22.39
N ALA A 246 11.22 -5.39 -22.02
CA ALA A 246 11.28 -6.57 -22.87
C ALA A 246 10.40 -6.40 -24.12
N GLY A 247 9.15 -5.98 -23.97
CA GLY A 247 8.22 -5.78 -25.08
C GLY A 247 8.66 -4.64 -26.03
N THR A 248 9.25 -3.56 -25.50
CA THR A 248 9.84 -2.51 -26.33
C THR A 248 11.06 -3.03 -27.11
N ARG A 249 11.93 -3.81 -26.46
CA ARG A 249 13.09 -4.40 -27.13
C ARG A 249 12.68 -5.38 -28.23
N GLU A 250 11.68 -6.22 -27.97
CA GLU A 250 11.12 -7.15 -28.95
C GLU A 250 10.54 -6.42 -30.16
N ARG A 251 9.81 -5.32 -29.95
CA ARG A 251 9.16 -4.57 -31.03
C ARG A 251 10.14 -3.79 -31.91
N PHE A 252 11.17 -3.18 -31.33
CA PHE A 252 12.03 -2.19 -32.00
C PHE A 252 13.46 -2.66 -32.26
N GLY A 253 13.92 -3.75 -31.63
CA GLY A 253 15.27 -4.28 -31.84
C GLY A 253 16.35 -3.23 -31.62
N ASP A 254 17.20 -3.02 -32.63
CA ASP A 254 18.32 -2.08 -32.61
C ASP A 254 17.91 -0.59 -32.55
N ASP A 255 16.67 -0.28 -32.91
CA ASP A 255 16.10 1.08 -32.83
C ASP A 255 15.70 1.45 -31.40
N PHE A 256 15.64 0.49 -30.47
CA PHE A 256 15.50 0.78 -29.05
C PHE A 256 16.90 0.90 -28.41
N TRP A 257 17.28 2.13 -28.08
CA TRP A 257 18.62 2.46 -27.61
C TRP A 257 18.81 2.29 -26.10
N GLY A 258 17.74 2.35 -25.32
CA GLY A 258 17.83 2.01 -23.89
C GLY A 258 16.71 2.51 -23.00
N PHE A 259 16.74 2.05 -21.75
CA PHE A 259 15.85 2.43 -20.67
C PHE A 259 16.51 3.41 -19.72
N TRP A 260 15.74 4.39 -19.24
CA TRP A 260 16.16 5.40 -18.29
C TRP A 260 15.20 5.43 -17.08
N MET A 261 15.73 5.07 -15.92
CA MET A 261 15.03 5.24 -14.65
C MET A 261 15.10 6.69 -14.13
N LEU A 262 13.95 7.29 -13.79
CA LEU A 262 13.86 8.70 -13.38
C LEU A 262 13.60 8.93 -11.88
N GLY A 263 13.63 7.88 -11.06
CA GLY A 263 13.38 7.96 -9.62
C GLY A 263 14.03 6.82 -8.85
N GLY A 264 13.66 6.65 -7.56
CA GLY A 264 14.19 5.57 -6.71
C GLY A 264 13.50 4.21 -6.89
N MET A 265 12.38 4.15 -7.61
CA MET A 265 11.67 2.91 -7.95
C MET A 265 11.02 3.03 -9.33
N SER A 266 11.07 1.97 -10.14
CA SER A 266 10.48 1.95 -11.49
C SER A 266 8.97 1.69 -11.48
N GLY A 267 8.26 2.08 -12.53
CA GLY A 267 6.79 1.96 -12.65
C GLY A 267 6.04 3.28 -12.49
N GLY A 268 6.68 4.28 -11.87
CA GLY A 268 6.28 5.69 -11.93
C GLY A 268 6.87 6.38 -13.17
N GLY A 269 7.65 7.44 -12.98
CA GLY A 269 8.41 8.12 -14.04
C GLY A 269 9.51 7.26 -14.66
N MET A 270 9.50 7.12 -15.98
CA MET A 270 10.46 6.33 -16.76
C MET A 270 10.76 7.01 -18.11
N GLY A 271 11.92 6.72 -18.67
CA GLY A 271 12.34 7.16 -20.01
C GLY A 271 12.70 5.96 -20.89
N PHE A 272 12.32 6.04 -22.16
CA PHE A 272 12.67 5.06 -23.19
C PHE A 272 13.32 5.81 -24.35
N ILE A 273 14.52 5.39 -24.74
CA ILE A 273 15.32 6.07 -25.77
C ILE A 273 15.23 5.25 -27.05
N PHE A 274 14.84 5.91 -28.14
CA PHE A 274 14.70 5.33 -29.46
C PHE A 274 15.58 6.05 -30.48
N ALA A 275 15.79 5.42 -31.63
CA ALA A 275 16.19 6.16 -32.82
C ALA A 275 15.18 7.30 -33.10
N PRO A 276 15.64 8.54 -33.40
CA PRO A 276 14.78 9.71 -33.56
C PRO A 276 13.58 9.49 -34.49
N GLU A 277 13.80 8.79 -35.59
CA GLU A 277 12.80 8.45 -36.60
C GLU A 277 11.71 7.49 -36.09
N ARG A 278 11.98 6.74 -35.01
CA ARG A 278 11.03 5.81 -34.36
C ARG A 278 10.36 6.40 -33.13
N LYS A 279 10.74 7.59 -32.65
CA LYS A 279 10.21 8.18 -31.40
C LYS A 279 8.68 8.21 -31.36
N ARG A 280 8.03 8.70 -32.42
CA ARG A 280 6.57 8.82 -32.48
C ARG A 280 5.87 7.46 -32.38
N GLU A 281 6.37 6.49 -33.14
CA GLU A 281 5.86 5.11 -33.07
C GLU A 281 6.10 4.51 -31.67
N GLY A 282 7.27 4.79 -31.06
CA GLY A 282 7.58 4.42 -29.69
C GLY A 282 6.61 5.00 -28.67
N GLN A 283 6.18 6.26 -28.81
CA GLN A 283 5.18 6.89 -27.95
C GLN A 283 3.83 6.17 -28.03
N GLU A 284 3.33 5.93 -29.24
CA GLU A 284 2.05 5.26 -29.47
C GLU A 284 2.07 3.81 -28.95
N PHE A 285 3.15 3.07 -29.24
CA PHE A 285 3.34 1.71 -28.75
C PHE A 285 3.44 1.63 -27.23
N LEU A 286 4.25 2.48 -26.60
CA LEU A 286 4.42 2.49 -25.14
C LEU A 286 3.10 2.78 -24.43
N GLN A 287 2.30 3.73 -24.93
CA GLN A 287 0.98 4.01 -24.35
C GLN A 287 0.09 2.75 -24.37
N GLN A 288 0.05 2.03 -25.48
CA GLN A 288 -0.73 0.79 -25.62
C GLN A 288 -0.19 -0.33 -24.74
N LEU A 289 1.12 -0.58 -24.77
CA LEU A 289 1.77 -1.63 -23.98
C LEU A 289 1.60 -1.39 -22.48
N MET A 290 1.79 -0.15 -22.02
CA MET A 290 1.61 0.21 -20.61
C MET A 290 0.16 0.00 -20.16
N LEU A 291 -0.83 0.38 -20.97
CA LEU A 291 -2.25 0.18 -20.65
C LEU A 291 -2.63 -1.30 -20.61
N ALA A 292 -2.17 -2.09 -21.59
CA ALA A 292 -2.41 -3.53 -21.62
C ALA A 292 -1.78 -4.23 -20.41
N THR A 293 -0.50 -3.96 -20.14
CA THR A 293 0.22 -4.54 -19.00
C THR A 293 -0.37 -4.10 -17.66
N LYS A 294 -0.85 -2.84 -17.54
CA LYS A 294 -1.59 -2.39 -16.35
C LYS A 294 -2.86 -3.22 -16.16
N ARG A 295 -3.69 -3.38 -17.18
CA ARG A 295 -4.96 -4.14 -17.09
C ARG A 295 -4.73 -5.59 -16.67
N GLU A 296 -3.62 -6.19 -17.09
CA GLU A 296 -3.22 -7.53 -16.65
C GLU A 296 -2.81 -7.56 -15.17
N LEU A 297 -2.06 -6.55 -14.72
CA LEU A 297 -1.44 -6.54 -13.39
C LEU A 297 -2.18 -5.70 -12.33
N GLU A 298 -3.28 -5.02 -12.66
CA GLU A 298 -3.93 -4.06 -11.73
C GLU A 298 -4.58 -4.70 -10.51
N SER A 299 -4.84 -6.02 -10.56
CA SER A 299 -5.25 -6.80 -9.39
C SER A 299 -4.07 -7.23 -8.50
N ALA A 300 -2.84 -7.19 -9.01
CA ALA A 300 -1.63 -7.68 -8.38
C ALA A 300 -0.68 -6.56 -7.91
N LEU A 301 -0.66 -5.43 -8.61
CA LEU A 301 0.23 -4.29 -8.40
C LEU A 301 -0.54 -2.97 -8.25
N PRO A 302 -0.04 -2.03 -7.42
CA PRO A 302 -0.77 -0.80 -7.12
C PRO A 302 -0.63 0.24 -8.24
N PHE A 303 -1.68 0.43 -9.03
CA PHE A 303 -1.81 1.53 -9.99
C PHE A 303 -2.73 2.63 -9.44
N ALA A 304 -2.25 3.88 -9.44
CA ALA A 304 -3.02 5.04 -9.00
C ALA A 304 -3.79 5.71 -10.14
N MET A 305 -3.34 5.52 -11.39
CA MET A 305 -3.98 6.05 -12.59
C MET A 305 -3.60 5.23 -13.82
N ASP A 306 -4.24 5.55 -14.95
CA ASP A 306 -3.78 5.02 -16.23
C ASP A 306 -2.42 5.64 -16.62
N PRO A 307 -1.56 4.87 -17.32
CA PRO A 307 -0.25 5.35 -17.75
C PRO A 307 -0.35 6.52 -18.72
N VAL A 308 0.67 7.38 -18.73
CA VAL A 308 0.72 8.61 -19.54
C VAL A 308 2.05 8.68 -20.27
N VAL A 309 2.00 9.00 -21.55
CA VAL A 309 3.15 9.46 -22.33
C VAL A 309 3.16 10.99 -22.34
N TYR A 310 4.28 11.60 -21.98
CA TYR A 310 4.42 13.05 -21.92
C TYR A 310 5.08 13.62 -23.17
N ASP A 311 4.59 14.78 -23.58
CA ASP A 311 5.37 15.72 -24.35
C ASP A 311 6.24 16.52 -23.38
N PHE A 312 7.55 16.51 -23.61
CA PHE A 312 8.50 17.24 -22.79
C PHE A 312 9.45 18.05 -23.66
N ALA A 313 9.97 19.11 -23.07
CA ALA A 313 11.07 19.89 -23.60
C ALA A 313 12.05 20.25 -22.47
N ILE A 314 13.31 20.52 -22.82
CA ILE A 314 14.30 21.01 -21.88
C ILE A 314 13.94 22.46 -21.51
N ASN A 315 13.70 22.71 -20.23
CA ASN A 315 13.42 24.05 -19.73
C ASN A 315 14.73 24.84 -19.53
N GLU A 316 15.08 25.70 -20.48
CA GLU A 316 16.29 26.54 -20.44
C GLU A 316 16.19 27.76 -19.51
N HIS A 317 15.04 27.97 -18.85
CA HIS A 317 14.81 29.13 -17.97
C HIS A 317 14.85 28.78 -16.48
N GLY A 318 14.61 27.51 -16.13
CA GLY A 318 14.38 27.10 -14.75
C GLY A 318 13.03 27.60 -14.25
N SER A 319 12.92 27.91 -12.96
CA SER A 319 11.68 28.49 -12.40
C SER A 319 11.62 30.00 -12.66
N VAL A 320 10.52 30.43 -13.29
CA VAL A 320 10.25 31.84 -13.63
C VAL A 320 8.91 32.28 -13.06
N ALA A 321 8.78 33.58 -12.80
CA ALA A 321 7.53 34.21 -12.36
C ALA A 321 7.01 35.20 -13.41
N ALA A 322 5.69 35.32 -13.50
CA ALA A 322 5.00 36.35 -14.25
C ALA A 322 3.90 36.97 -13.39
N LEU A 323 3.81 38.29 -13.42
CA LEU A 323 2.81 39.11 -12.77
C LEU A 323 1.68 39.32 -13.75
N LEU A 324 0.52 38.76 -13.42
CA LEU A 324 -0.71 38.92 -14.18
C LEU A 324 -1.62 39.90 -13.45
N GLN A 325 -2.35 40.73 -14.19
CA GLN A 325 -3.25 41.75 -13.66
C GLN A 325 -4.59 41.70 -14.40
N ASP A 326 -5.64 42.19 -13.75
CA ASP A 326 -6.99 42.34 -14.31
C ASP A 326 -7.51 41.08 -15.01
N GLU A 327 -7.91 41.18 -16.28
CA GLU A 327 -8.48 40.08 -17.06
C GLU A 327 -7.46 38.97 -17.37
N ALA A 328 -6.16 39.27 -17.32
CA ALA A 328 -5.12 38.26 -17.50
C ALA A 328 -4.84 37.45 -16.21
N ALA A 329 -5.28 37.94 -15.04
CA ALA A 329 -5.07 37.29 -13.75
C ALA A 329 -6.14 36.20 -13.46
N LEU A 330 -6.44 35.36 -14.46
CA LEU A 330 -7.37 34.25 -14.30
C LEU A 330 -6.72 33.13 -13.47
N LEU A 331 -7.50 32.59 -12.52
CA LEU A 331 -7.12 31.38 -11.81
C LEU A 331 -7.31 30.14 -12.69
N PRO A 332 -6.68 28.99 -12.36
CA PRO A 332 -6.85 27.77 -13.12
C PRO A 332 -8.34 27.35 -13.22
N ALA A 333 -8.78 26.81 -14.35
CA ALA A 333 -10.17 26.40 -14.57
C ALA A 333 -10.72 25.49 -13.45
N GLY A 334 -9.89 24.56 -12.94
CA GLY A 334 -10.25 23.67 -11.82
C GLY A 334 -10.55 24.40 -10.50
N PHE A 335 -9.96 25.58 -10.28
CA PHE A 335 -10.29 26.43 -9.13
C PHE A 335 -11.75 26.91 -9.25
N TYR A 336 -12.13 27.49 -10.39
CA TYR A 336 -13.49 28.00 -10.60
C TYR A 336 -14.55 26.89 -10.62
N GLN A 337 -14.21 25.72 -11.17
CA GLN A 337 -15.08 24.53 -11.11
C GLN A 337 -15.44 24.13 -9.67
N ALA A 338 -14.53 24.34 -8.73
CA ALA A 338 -14.74 24.00 -7.32
C ALA A 338 -15.49 25.09 -6.54
N THR A 339 -15.26 26.37 -6.85
CA THR A 339 -15.74 27.49 -6.02
C THR A 339 -17.03 28.12 -6.54
N VAL A 340 -17.14 28.36 -7.85
CA VAL A 340 -18.29 29.04 -8.48
C VAL A 340 -19.63 28.38 -8.19
N PRO A 341 -19.78 27.03 -8.18
CA PRO A 341 -21.09 26.41 -7.97
C PRO A 341 -21.68 26.65 -6.58
N ALA A 342 -20.85 26.87 -5.56
CA ALA A 342 -21.31 27.22 -4.23
C ALA A 342 -21.70 28.70 -4.18
N SER A 343 -20.91 29.58 -4.80
CA SER A 343 -21.20 31.01 -4.89
C SER A 343 -22.50 31.30 -5.64
N LEU A 344 -22.79 30.59 -6.74
CA LEU A 344 -24.04 30.76 -7.52
C LEU A 344 -25.30 30.31 -6.77
N ARG A 345 -25.18 29.51 -5.71
CA ARG A 345 -26.31 29.03 -4.89
C ARG A 345 -26.67 29.96 -3.73
N ARG A 346 -25.87 31.00 -3.51
CA ARG A 346 -26.05 31.97 -2.44
C ARG A 346 -26.59 33.28 -3.02
N ASP A 347 -27.29 34.04 -2.19
CA ASP A 347 -27.71 35.39 -2.55
C ASP A 347 -26.48 36.27 -2.81
N GLU A 348 -26.48 37.04 -3.90
CA GLU A 348 -25.37 37.88 -4.34
C GLU A 348 -24.94 38.90 -3.25
N SER A 349 -25.91 39.37 -2.45
CA SER A 349 -25.64 40.30 -1.33
C SER A 349 -24.82 39.66 -0.20
N THR A 350 -24.82 38.32 -0.11
CA THR A 350 -24.05 37.55 0.89
C THR A 350 -22.67 37.14 0.39
N LEU A 351 -22.35 37.40 -0.88
CA LEU A 351 -21.04 37.10 -1.46
C LEU A 351 -20.02 38.18 -1.09
N THR A 352 -18.84 37.74 -0.68
CA THR A 352 -17.69 38.62 -0.47
C THR A 352 -17.31 39.35 -1.77
N ALA A 353 -16.63 40.49 -1.66
CA ALA A 353 -16.16 41.24 -2.83
C ALA A 353 -15.27 40.39 -3.77
N ARG A 354 -14.52 39.46 -3.17
CA ARG A 354 -13.69 38.48 -3.87
C ARG A 354 -14.54 37.46 -4.63
N GLU A 355 -15.50 36.79 -3.98
CA GLU A 355 -16.39 35.83 -4.65
C GLU A 355 -17.16 36.46 -5.82
N ARG A 356 -17.64 37.70 -5.66
CA ARG A 356 -18.30 38.45 -6.75
C ARG A 356 -17.36 38.74 -7.92
N THR A 357 -16.08 38.97 -7.64
CA THR A 357 -15.07 39.18 -8.68
C THR A 357 -14.74 37.88 -9.40
N ASP A 358 -14.58 36.78 -8.66
CA ASP A 358 -14.35 35.44 -9.24
C ASP A 358 -15.50 35.01 -10.16
N VAL A 359 -16.77 35.21 -9.75
CA VAL A 359 -17.94 34.90 -10.57
C VAL A 359 -17.98 35.77 -11.85
N ARG A 360 -17.66 37.06 -11.74
CA ARG A 360 -17.60 37.96 -12.91
C ARG A 360 -16.48 37.56 -13.88
N GLN A 361 -15.28 37.30 -13.37
CA GLN A 361 -14.14 36.86 -14.17
C GLN A 361 -14.41 35.51 -14.83
N PHE A 362 -14.98 34.54 -14.11
CA PHE A 362 -15.39 33.26 -14.68
C PHE A 362 -16.40 33.42 -15.82
N ASN A 363 -17.44 34.23 -15.62
CA ASN A 363 -18.46 34.49 -16.65
C ASN A 363 -17.88 35.19 -17.88
N ALA A 364 -16.93 36.12 -17.70
CA ALA A 364 -16.23 36.76 -18.81
C ALA A 364 -15.33 35.75 -19.55
N ALA A 365 -14.53 34.98 -18.80
CA ALA A 365 -13.63 33.98 -19.36
C ALA A 365 -14.38 32.88 -20.13
N ALA A 366 -15.53 32.41 -19.62
CA ALA A 366 -16.37 31.40 -20.27
C ALA A 366 -16.88 31.81 -21.66
N ARG A 367 -16.89 33.10 -22.01
CA ARG A 367 -17.28 33.58 -23.34
C ARG A 367 -16.17 33.45 -24.37
N HIS A 368 -14.91 33.41 -23.93
CA HIS A 368 -13.74 33.53 -24.80
C HIS A 368 -12.78 32.33 -24.71
N HIS A 369 -12.89 31.52 -23.64
CA HIS A 369 -12.00 30.40 -23.38
C HIS A 369 -12.79 29.07 -23.29
N PRO A 370 -12.53 28.10 -24.20
CA PRO A 370 -13.27 26.84 -24.27
C PRO A 370 -13.27 26.03 -22.97
N GLU A 371 -12.16 26.06 -22.22
CA GLU A 371 -12.01 25.33 -20.96
C GLU A 371 -12.95 25.85 -19.84
N PHE A 372 -13.24 27.15 -19.82
CA PHE A 372 -14.19 27.75 -18.89
C PHE A 372 -15.63 27.61 -19.40
N ALA A 373 -15.85 27.67 -20.71
CA ALA A 373 -17.13 27.41 -21.34
C ALA A 373 -17.65 26.00 -21.02
N ALA A 374 -16.79 24.99 -21.09
CA ALA A 374 -17.14 23.61 -20.74
C ALA A 374 -17.62 23.47 -19.29
N ILE A 375 -17.03 24.22 -18.35
CA ILE A 375 -17.48 24.27 -16.95
C ILE A 375 -18.88 24.89 -16.89
N LEU A 376 -19.12 26.02 -17.56
CA LEU A 376 -20.42 26.67 -17.59
C LEU A 376 -21.51 25.74 -18.14
N THR A 377 -21.25 25.03 -19.23
CA THR A 377 -22.14 24.01 -19.78
C THR A 377 -22.43 22.91 -18.76
N SER A 378 -21.41 22.40 -18.07
CA SER A 378 -21.60 21.38 -17.01
C SER A 378 -22.41 21.86 -15.81
N LEU A 379 -22.44 23.18 -15.55
CA LEU A 379 -23.25 23.80 -14.50
C LEU A 379 -24.70 24.01 -14.94
N LEU A 380 -24.93 24.30 -16.23
CA LEU A 380 -26.25 24.43 -16.83
C LEU A 380 -26.93 23.07 -17.06
N ASP A 381 -26.15 22.03 -17.38
CA ASP A 381 -26.59 20.63 -17.52
C ASP A 381 -26.86 19.94 -16.17
N ARG A 382 -26.79 20.68 -15.06
CA ARG A 382 -27.18 20.22 -13.71
C ARG A 382 -28.65 20.52 -13.33
N PRO A 383 -29.70 20.34 -14.15
CA PRO A 383 -31.02 20.03 -13.59
C PRO A 383 -31.00 18.56 -13.13
N ALA A 384 -31.32 18.31 -11.86
CA ALA A 384 -31.69 17.01 -11.27
C ALA A 384 -30.66 15.86 -11.18
N ALA A 385 -29.49 15.90 -11.81
CA ALA A 385 -28.55 14.76 -11.81
C ALA A 385 -27.66 14.59 -10.55
N ALA A 386 -27.71 15.53 -9.59
CA ALA A 386 -27.05 15.38 -8.28
C ALA A 386 -27.80 14.44 -7.31
N ASN A 387 -29.01 14.00 -7.70
CA ASN A 387 -29.77 12.95 -7.03
C ASN A 387 -29.80 11.70 -7.91
N LYS A 388 -28.66 11.03 -8.13
CA LYS A 388 -28.75 9.58 -8.42
C LYS A 388 -29.25 8.92 -7.13
N PRO A 389 -30.41 8.24 -7.16
CA PRO A 389 -31.15 7.92 -5.95
C PRO A 389 -30.34 6.94 -5.11
N ALA A 390 -30.29 7.18 -3.79
CA ALA A 390 -29.82 6.22 -2.80
C ALA A 390 -30.44 4.81 -3.01
N ALA A 391 -31.59 4.71 -3.70
CA ALA A 391 -32.22 3.46 -4.10
C ALA A 391 -31.38 2.56 -5.03
N ALA A 392 -30.66 3.10 -6.03
CA ALA A 392 -29.87 2.28 -6.97
C ALA A 392 -28.59 1.73 -6.33
N SER A 393 -27.91 2.57 -5.53
CA SER A 393 -26.76 2.17 -4.69
C SER A 393 -27.17 1.16 -3.62
N SER A 394 -28.31 1.37 -2.95
CA SER A 394 -28.86 0.44 -1.95
C SER A 394 -29.21 -0.92 -2.55
N GLY A 395 -29.74 -0.95 -3.78
CA GLY A 395 -30.01 -2.19 -4.52
C GLY A 395 -28.74 -3.00 -4.80
N GLN A 396 -27.68 -2.33 -5.28
CA GLN A 396 -26.39 -2.96 -5.54
C GLN A 396 -25.73 -3.50 -4.25
N LEU A 397 -25.76 -2.72 -3.15
CA LEU A 397 -25.22 -3.16 -1.86
C LEU A 397 -25.94 -4.42 -1.35
N ARG A 398 -27.28 -4.47 -1.41
CA ARG A 398 -28.05 -5.66 -1.00
C ARG A 398 -27.71 -6.88 -1.86
N GLN A 399 -27.54 -6.69 -3.17
CA GLN A 399 -27.14 -7.77 -4.07
C GLN A 399 -25.75 -8.31 -3.71
N LEU A 400 -24.78 -7.42 -3.42
CA LEU A 400 -23.44 -7.82 -3.00
C LEU A 400 -23.46 -8.56 -1.65
N LEU A 401 -24.24 -8.08 -0.68
CA LEU A 401 -24.41 -8.75 0.62
C LEU A 401 -24.96 -10.17 0.42
N ALA A 402 -26.04 -10.32 -0.35
CA ALA A 402 -26.66 -11.62 -0.62
C ALA A 402 -25.70 -12.57 -1.38
N ALA A 403 -25.02 -12.08 -2.42
CA ALA A 403 -24.08 -12.87 -3.22
C ALA A 403 -22.90 -13.39 -2.39
N ASN A 404 -22.48 -12.67 -1.35
CA ASN A 404 -21.32 -13.00 -0.53
C ASN A 404 -21.68 -13.63 0.83
N GLY A 405 -22.93 -14.07 1.00
CA GLY A 405 -23.37 -14.84 2.16
C GLY A 405 -23.52 -14.02 3.45
N PHE A 406 -24.02 -12.79 3.33
CA PHE A 406 -24.37 -11.95 4.47
C PHE A 406 -25.40 -12.62 5.36
N ASP A 407 -25.12 -12.69 6.66
CA ASP A 407 -26.03 -13.23 7.66
C ASP A 407 -26.69 -12.09 8.43
N GLN A 408 -27.93 -11.76 8.05
CA GLN A 408 -28.68 -10.64 8.64
C GLN A 408 -28.93 -10.83 10.14
N ALA A 409 -29.18 -12.07 10.59
CA ALA A 409 -29.43 -12.34 12.00
C ALA A 409 -28.17 -12.14 12.85
N GLN A 410 -27.02 -12.61 12.35
CA GLN A 410 -25.73 -12.36 12.99
C GLN A 410 -25.39 -10.87 13.01
N HIS A 411 -25.60 -10.16 11.89
CA HIS A 411 -25.32 -8.72 11.81
C HIS A 411 -26.13 -7.90 12.81
N GLU A 412 -27.43 -8.19 12.94
CA GLU A 412 -28.30 -7.49 13.91
C GLU A 412 -27.88 -7.78 15.36
N GLN A 413 -27.47 -9.01 15.65
CA GLN A 413 -26.91 -9.36 16.96
C GLN A 413 -25.64 -8.56 17.26
N ILE A 414 -24.69 -8.52 16.31
CA ILE A 414 -23.45 -7.75 16.44
C ILE A 414 -23.75 -6.26 16.63
N ARG A 415 -24.72 -5.71 15.89
CA ARG A 415 -25.15 -4.32 16.04
C ARG A 415 -25.68 -4.05 17.45
N THR A 416 -26.57 -4.91 17.93
CA THR A 416 -27.15 -4.81 19.28
C THR A 416 -26.08 -4.92 20.36
N ASP A 417 -25.14 -5.86 20.21
CA ASP A 417 -24.02 -6.05 21.13
C ASP A 417 -23.09 -4.83 21.14
N LEU A 418 -22.79 -4.26 19.97
CA LEU A 418 -21.97 -3.05 19.84
C LEU A 418 -22.64 -1.84 20.48
N GLN A 419 -23.93 -1.62 20.23
CA GLN A 419 -24.67 -0.49 20.78
C GLN A 419 -24.79 -0.60 22.31
N SER A 420 -25.15 -1.78 22.80
CA SER A 420 -25.26 -2.08 24.24
C SER A 420 -23.92 -2.07 24.98
N GLY A 421 -22.79 -2.10 24.26
CA GLY A 421 -21.45 -2.16 24.85
C GLY A 421 -21.09 -3.54 25.39
N ARG A 422 -21.70 -4.62 24.88
CA ARG A 422 -21.26 -6.00 25.11
C ARG A 422 -20.02 -6.38 24.29
N ILE A 423 -19.82 -5.69 23.17
CA ILE A 423 -18.59 -5.73 22.38
C ILE A 423 -18.13 -4.30 22.08
N GLY A 424 -16.83 -4.11 21.83
CA GLY A 424 -16.20 -2.81 21.61
C GLY A 424 -14.69 -2.94 21.66
N LEU A 425 -13.95 -1.90 21.28
CA LEU A 425 -12.48 -1.95 21.22
C LEU A 425 -11.85 -2.32 22.57
N ALA A 426 -12.35 -1.73 23.66
CA ALA A 426 -11.87 -2.02 25.01
C ALA A 426 -12.15 -3.47 25.44
N LEU A 427 -13.21 -4.07 24.90
CA LEU A 427 -13.67 -5.43 25.24
C LEU A 427 -13.04 -6.51 24.37
N ASN A 428 -12.20 -6.13 23.41
CA ASN A 428 -11.33 -7.08 22.72
C ASN A 428 -10.31 -7.69 23.69
N ARG A 429 -9.90 -6.93 24.72
CA ARG A 429 -8.87 -7.33 25.68
C ARG A 429 -9.45 -8.27 26.72
N LEU A 430 -8.64 -9.28 27.09
CA LEU A 430 -8.89 -10.10 28.25
C LEU A 430 -8.88 -9.23 29.53
N PRO A 431 -9.64 -9.61 30.57
CA PRO A 431 -9.62 -8.90 31.84
C PRO A 431 -8.19 -8.71 32.38
N PRO A 432 -7.85 -7.55 32.98
CA PRO A 432 -6.53 -7.34 33.58
C PRO A 432 -6.17 -8.30 34.72
N THR A 433 -7.18 -9.00 35.27
CA THR A 433 -7.03 -10.03 36.30
C THR A 433 -6.71 -11.41 35.73
N THR A 434 -6.80 -11.59 34.41
CA THR A 434 -6.47 -12.85 33.73
C THR A 434 -5.00 -13.18 33.90
N ARG A 435 -4.69 -14.40 34.35
CA ARG A 435 -3.31 -14.85 34.50
C ARG A 435 -2.80 -15.32 33.15
N ILE A 436 -1.77 -14.64 32.63
CA ILE A 436 -1.12 -14.96 31.36
C ILE A 436 0.32 -15.34 31.66
N GLU A 437 0.70 -16.54 31.24
CA GLU A 437 2.03 -17.10 31.43
C GLU A 437 2.56 -17.64 30.10
N ASP A 438 3.88 -17.72 29.98
CA ASP A 438 4.51 -18.35 28.82
C ASP A 438 4.30 -19.88 28.83
N ALA A 439 4.54 -20.53 27.69
CA ALA A 439 4.51 -21.97 27.60
C ALA A 439 5.68 -22.61 28.37
N ALA A 440 5.42 -23.70 29.10
CA ALA A 440 6.40 -24.42 29.87
C ALA A 440 7.23 -25.39 29.01
N PRO A 441 8.46 -25.76 29.44
CA PRO A 441 9.23 -26.81 28.79
C PRO A 441 8.42 -28.12 28.71
N GLY A 442 8.25 -28.67 27.51
CA GLY A 442 7.48 -29.90 27.26
C GLY A 442 6.03 -29.69 26.83
N ASP A 443 5.51 -28.46 26.85
CA ASP A 443 4.17 -28.14 26.32
C ASP A 443 4.08 -28.26 24.79
N LEU A 444 5.22 -28.17 24.11
CA LEU A 444 5.32 -28.20 22.65
C LEU A 444 6.18 -29.38 22.20
N ALA A 445 5.78 -29.99 21.08
CA ALA A 445 6.67 -30.86 20.33
C ALA A 445 7.73 -30.02 19.59
N ASP A 446 8.97 -30.49 19.56
CA ASP A 446 10.02 -29.91 18.71
C ASP A 446 10.01 -30.58 17.33
N ALA A 447 9.62 -29.82 16.31
CA ALA A 447 9.53 -30.34 14.94
C ALA A 447 10.88 -30.80 14.38
N THR A 448 12.00 -30.32 14.91
CA THR A 448 13.34 -30.72 14.50
C THR A 448 13.78 -32.07 15.08
N GLN A 449 13.05 -32.56 16.09
CA GLN A 449 13.34 -33.80 16.82
C GLN A 449 12.24 -34.85 16.65
N ILE A 450 11.40 -34.72 15.62
CA ILE A 450 10.32 -35.68 15.36
C ILE A 450 10.91 -37.07 15.06
N ASN A 451 10.42 -38.07 15.79
CA ASN A 451 10.85 -39.46 15.68
C ASN A 451 10.68 -39.98 14.23
N PRO A 452 11.68 -40.70 13.66
CA PRO A 452 11.58 -41.33 12.35
C PRO A 452 10.35 -42.24 12.12
N ALA A 453 9.77 -42.81 13.18
CA ALA A 453 8.52 -43.56 13.09
C ALA A 453 7.32 -42.68 12.69
N LEU A 454 7.22 -41.47 13.26
CA LEU A 454 6.17 -40.51 12.91
C LEU A 454 6.36 -40.01 11.49
N ARG A 455 7.59 -39.72 11.07
CA ARG A 455 7.89 -39.38 9.68
C ARG A 455 7.39 -40.46 8.72
N ARG A 456 7.72 -41.74 8.95
CA ARG A 456 7.24 -42.86 8.12
C ARG A 456 5.72 -42.96 8.08
N ALA A 457 5.03 -42.72 9.20
CA ALA A 457 3.57 -42.71 9.24
C ALA A 457 2.99 -41.57 8.39
N GLY A 458 3.58 -40.37 8.44
CA GLY A 458 3.14 -39.26 7.60
C GLY A 458 3.47 -39.43 6.11
N GLU A 459 4.61 -40.04 5.77
CA GLU A 459 4.91 -40.43 4.38
C GLU A 459 3.85 -41.40 3.83
N GLU A 460 3.41 -42.36 4.66
CA GLU A 460 2.34 -43.29 4.28
C GLU A 460 0.99 -42.59 4.11
N ALA A 461 0.65 -41.66 5.01
CA ALA A 461 -0.55 -40.84 4.89
C ALA A 461 -0.55 -39.99 3.60
N LEU A 462 0.60 -39.43 3.22
CA LEU A 462 0.76 -38.69 1.96
C LEU A 462 0.58 -39.61 0.75
N ARG A 463 1.21 -40.80 0.72
CA ARG A 463 1.06 -41.79 -0.36
C ARG A 463 -0.39 -42.26 -0.52
N LYS A 464 -1.15 -42.34 0.57
CA LYS A 464 -2.58 -42.67 0.54
C LYS A 464 -3.47 -41.52 0.06
N GLY A 465 -2.95 -40.30 -0.01
CA GLY A 465 -3.76 -39.12 -0.29
C GLY A 465 -4.67 -38.75 0.89
N GLU A 466 -4.17 -38.85 2.13
CA GLU A 466 -4.95 -38.46 3.32
C GLU A 466 -4.86 -36.96 3.63
N VAL A 467 -4.08 -36.19 2.87
CA VAL A 467 -3.75 -34.78 3.16
C VAL A 467 -4.14 -33.85 2.01
N ALA A 468 -4.71 -32.69 2.35
CA ALA A 468 -4.89 -31.56 1.45
C ALA A 468 -4.32 -30.27 2.08
N VAL A 469 -3.90 -29.33 1.24
CA VAL A 469 -3.41 -28.01 1.66
C VAL A 469 -4.50 -26.97 1.45
N VAL A 470 -4.67 -26.06 2.41
CA VAL A 470 -5.58 -24.91 2.33
C VAL A 470 -4.80 -23.63 2.63
N THR A 471 -4.77 -22.71 1.67
CA THR A 471 -4.06 -21.44 1.82
C THR A 471 -5.04 -20.28 1.92
N TYR A 472 -4.90 -19.47 2.98
CA TYR A 472 -5.69 -18.26 3.19
C TYR A 472 -5.33 -17.16 2.21
N ALA A 473 -6.13 -16.99 1.15
CA ALA A 473 -5.95 -15.97 0.11
C ALA A 473 -7.13 -14.97 0.02
N ALA A 474 -7.95 -14.89 1.08
CA ALA A 474 -9.11 -14.00 1.14
C ALA A 474 -8.74 -12.53 1.41
N GLY A 475 -7.58 -12.29 2.04
CA GLY A 475 -7.14 -10.95 2.46
C GLY A 475 -6.66 -10.08 1.29
N VAL A 476 -7.11 -8.82 1.28
CA VAL A 476 -6.47 -7.77 0.48
C VAL A 476 -5.18 -7.33 1.18
N GLY A 477 -4.10 -7.18 0.42
CA GLY A 477 -2.77 -6.87 0.94
C GLY A 477 -2.63 -5.42 1.41
N SER A 478 -3.55 -4.90 2.22
CA SER A 478 -3.59 -3.49 2.59
C SER A 478 -2.33 -3.04 3.34
N ARG A 479 -1.78 -3.87 4.24
CA ARG A 479 -0.46 -3.59 4.85
C ARG A 479 0.66 -3.70 3.80
N TRP A 480 0.65 -4.81 3.05
CA TRP A 480 1.62 -5.11 1.99
C TRP A 480 1.76 -4.02 0.92
N THR A 481 0.65 -3.34 0.60
CA THR A 481 0.57 -2.32 -0.45
C THR A 481 0.17 -0.94 0.08
N GLN A 482 0.25 -0.76 1.40
CA GLN A 482 -0.05 0.51 2.07
C GLN A 482 -1.40 1.13 1.68
N GLY A 483 -2.42 0.28 1.57
CA GLY A 483 -3.82 0.66 1.33
C GLY A 483 -4.27 0.65 -0.12
N ALA A 484 -3.45 0.19 -1.07
CA ALA A 484 -3.83 0.14 -2.50
C ALA A 484 -4.87 -0.96 -2.83
N GLY A 485 -5.13 -1.91 -1.93
CA GLY A 485 -6.24 -2.84 -2.04
C GLY A 485 -6.08 -3.94 -3.11
N VAL A 486 -4.85 -4.33 -3.44
CA VAL A 486 -4.58 -5.42 -4.39
C VAL A 486 -4.66 -6.80 -3.74
N VAL A 487 -4.76 -7.84 -4.56
CA VAL A 487 -4.74 -9.24 -4.14
C VAL A 487 -3.31 -9.64 -3.81
N LYS A 488 -3.01 -9.80 -2.51
CA LYS A 488 -1.67 -10.13 -2.04
C LYS A 488 -1.12 -11.40 -2.70
N GLY A 489 -1.97 -12.43 -2.83
CA GLY A 489 -1.60 -13.71 -3.44
C GLY A 489 -1.05 -13.60 -4.86
N LEU A 490 -1.48 -12.59 -5.62
CA LEU A 490 -1.08 -12.35 -7.02
C LEU A 490 0.13 -11.42 -7.16
N HIS A 491 0.58 -10.78 -6.06
CA HIS A 491 1.66 -9.81 -6.11
C HIS A 491 2.99 -10.47 -6.51
N PRO A 492 3.66 -10.07 -7.60
CA PRO A 492 4.97 -10.60 -8.01
C PRO A 492 6.06 -10.04 -7.09
N PHE A 493 6.34 -10.71 -5.98
CA PHE A 493 7.11 -10.14 -4.87
C PHE A 493 8.62 -10.45 -4.92
N ALA A 494 9.02 -11.55 -5.55
CA ALA A 494 10.42 -11.97 -5.63
C ALA A 494 10.68 -12.80 -6.88
N LYS A 495 11.97 -12.87 -7.28
CA LYS A 495 12.41 -13.75 -8.36
C LYS A 495 12.74 -15.14 -7.81
N PHE A 496 12.11 -16.16 -8.39
CA PHE A 496 12.48 -17.58 -8.20
C PHE A 496 12.76 -18.20 -9.56
N ALA A 497 13.84 -19.00 -9.65
CA ALA A 497 14.31 -19.55 -10.93
C ALA A 497 14.45 -18.47 -12.04
N GLY A 498 14.92 -17.28 -11.66
CA GLY A 498 15.12 -16.14 -12.58
C GLY A 498 13.85 -15.37 -12.98
N GLN A 499 12.66 -15.80 -12.57
CA GLN A 499 11.38 -15.16 -12.94
C GLN A 499 10.67 -14.59 -11.72
N HIS A 500 10.00 -13.44 -11.88
CA HIS A 500 9.12 -12.89 -10.85
C HIS A 500 7.98 -13.88 -10.60
N ARG A 501 7.81 -14.32 -9.35
CA ARG A 501 6.72 -15.20 -8.94
C ARG A 501 5.84 -14.52 -7.90
N ASN A 502 4.56 -14.84 -7.95
CA ASN A 502 3.59 -14.48 -6.91
C ASN A 502 3.51 -15.56 -5.82
N PHE A 503 2.79 -15.26 -4.73
CA PHE A 503 2.67 -16.19 -3.61
C PHE A 503 1.96 -17.49 -3.98
N ILE A 504 0.92 -17.41 -4.82
CA ILE A 504 0.15 -18.58 -5.27
C ILE A 504 1.05 -19.55 -6.06
N GLU A 505 1.85 -19.04 -7.00
CA GLU A 505 2.79 -19.86 -7.78
C GLU A 505 3.80 -20.58 -6.88
N VAL A 506 4.34 -19.90 -5.87
CA VAL A 506 5.28 -20.49 -4.92
C VAL A 506 4.62 -21.61 -4.12
N HIS A 507 3.40 -21.41 -3.63
CA HIS A 507 2.67 -22.45 -2.89
C HIS A 507 2.33 -23.66 -3.76
N LEU A 508 1.89 -23.45 -4.99
CA LEU A 508 1.62 -24.51 -5.95
C LEU A 508 2.89 -25.29 -6.31
N ALA A 509 4.03 -24.61 -6.48
CA ALA A 509 5.32 -25.25 -6.75
C ALA A 509 5.77 -26.16 -5.59
N LYS A 510 5.54 -25.75 -4.33
CA LYS A 510 5.81 -26.60 -3.16
C LYS A 510 4.88 -27.82 -3.11
N THR A 511 3.58 -27.63 -3.31
CA THR A 511 2.62 -28.74 -3.32
C THR A 511 2.93 -29.73 -4.44
N ARG A 512 3.28 -29.23 -5.63
CA ARG A 512 3.68 -30.07 -6.78
C ARG A 512 4.88 -30.94 -6.45
N ARG A 513 5.90 -30.38 -5.81
CA ARG A 513 7.07 -31.15 -5.35
C ARG A 513 6.67 -32.29 -4.43
N THR A 514 5.89 -32.00 -3.39
CA THR A 514 5.46 -33.02 -2.42
C THR A 514 4.60 -34.10 -3.09
N SER A 515 3.67 -33.71 -3.96
CA SER A 515 2.86 -34.66 -4.73
C SER A 515 3.71 -35.60 -5.59
N ARG A 516 4.75 -35.08 -6.25
CA ARG A 516 5.71 -35.88 -7.05
C ARG A 516 6.55 -36.81 -6.17
N GLU A 517 7.04 -36.32 -5.03
CA GLU A 517 7.87 -37.08 -4.10
C GLU A 517 7.14 -38.29 -3.52
N PHE A 518 5.84 -38.15 -3.21
CA PHE A 518 5.04 -39.23 -2.63
C PHE A 518 4.10 -39.93 -3.61
N GLY A 519 4.11 -39.55 -4.89
CA GLY A 519 3.36 -40.22 -5.96
C GLY A 519 1.83 -40.14 -5.80
N ALA A 520 1.32 -39.14 -5.09
CA ALA A 520 -0.11 -38.94 -4.84
C ALA A 520 -0.50 -37.47 -5.02
N PRO A 521 -1.66 -37.17 -5.61
CA PRO A 521 -2.13 -35.79 -5.71
C PRO A 521 -2.46 -35.24 -4.32
N ILE A 522 -1.93 -34.06 -4.02
CA ILE A 522 -2.28 -33.27 -2.83
C ILE A 522 -3.13 -32.09 -3.30
N PRO A 523 -4.45 -32.10 -3.07
CA PRO A 523 -5.30 -30.98 -3.42
C PRO A 523 -4.85 -29.71 -2.71
N HIS A 524 -4.77 -28.62 -3.46
CA HIS A 524 -4.45 -27.30 -2.94
C HIS A 524 -5.68 -26.39 -3.06
N VAL A 525 -6.28 -26.03 -1.93
CA VAL A 525 -7.43 -25.12 -1.86
C VAL A 525 -6.95 -23.70 -1.53
N PHE A 526 -7.32 -22.70 -2.33
CA PHE A 526 -7.19 -21.30 -1.94
C PHE A 526 -8.55 -20.79 -1.46
N THR A 527 -8.63 -20.32 -0.22
CA THR A 527 -9.82 -19.60 0.26
C THR A 527 -9.74 -18.16 -0.25
N THR A 528 -10.85 -17.65 -0.77
CA THR A 528 -10.91 -16.33 -1.40
C THR A 528 -12.04 -15.49 -0.83
N SER A 529 -12.01 -14.17 -1.02
CA SER A 529 -13.11 -13.27 -0.65
C SER A 529 -13.77 -12.67 -1.89
N HIS A 530 -14.82 -11.87 -1.68
CA HIS A 530 -15.43 -11.05 -2.71
C HIS A 530 -14.43 -10.12 -3.45
N LEU A 531 -13.28 -9.81 -2.85
CA LEU A 531 -12.25 -8.96 -3.43
C LEU A 531 -11.17 -9.76 -4.17
N THR A 532 -10.96 -11.03 -3.80
CA THR A 532 -9.83 -11.84 -4.30
C THR A 532 -10.26 -12.98 -5.22
N HIS A 533 -11.53 -13.41 -5.19
CA HIS A 533 -12.00 -14.59 -5.92
C HIS A 533 -11.83 -14.45 -7.44
N ALA A 534 -12.49 -13.47 -8.07
CA ALA A 534 -12.45 -13.33 -9.52
C ALA A 534 -11.03 -13.07 -10.08
N PRO A 535 -10.17 -12.25 -9.45
CA PRO A 535 -8.79 -12.12 -9.92
C PRO A 535 -7.98 -13.42 -9.84
N ILE A 536 -8.12 -14.19 -8.75
CA ILE A 536 -7.39 -15.46 -8.59
C ILE A 536 -7.93 -16.50 -9.57
N GLU A 537 -9.25 -16.60 -9.72
CA GLU A 537 -9.89 -17.51 -10.68
C GLU A 537 -9.42 -17.24 -12.10
N ARG A 538 -9.39 -15.96 -12.53
CA ARG A 538 -8.87 -15.58 -13.84
C ARG A 538 -7.42 -16.03 -14.02
N MET A 539 -6.54 -15.72 -13.07
CA MET A 539 -5.13 -16.11 -13.13
C MET A 539 -4.96 -17.63 -13.25
N LEU A 540 -5.70 -18.42 -12.45
CA LEU A 540 -5.64 -19.87 -12.52
C LEU A 540 -6.22 -20.43 -13.83
N THR A 541 -7.28 -19.81 -14.37
CA THR A 541 -7.87 -20.22 -15.65
C THR A 541 -6.92 -19.94 -16.81
N ASP A 542 -6.26 -18.79 -16.80
CA ASP A 542 -5.36 -18.36 -17.88
C ASP A 542 -4.04 -19.14 -17.90
N HIS A 543 -3.55 -19.58 -16.73
CA HIS A 543 -2.22 -20.20 -16.60
C HIS A 543 -2.22 -21.69 -16.22
N LEU A 544 -3.27 -22.20 -15.57
CA LEU A 544 -3.36 -23.57 -15.06
C LEU A 544 -4.77 -24.19 -15.25
N PRO A 545 -5.39 -24.09 -16.44
CA PRO A 545 -6.78 -24.53 -16.65
C PRO A 545 -6.97 -26.02 -16.34
N ASP A 546 -6.01 -26.88 -16.68
CA ASP A 546 -6.10 -28.33 -16.49
C ASP A 546 -6.00 -28.78 -15.03
N ALA A 547 -5.47 -27.93 -14.15
CA ALA A 547 -5.31 -28.23 -12.72
C ALA A 547 -6.51 -27.76 -11.89
N LEU A 548 -7.27 -26.77 -12.39
CA LEU A 548 -8.39 -26.18 -11.67
C LEU A 548 -9.53 -27.21 -11.50
N GLN A 549 -10.08 -27.30 -10.29
CA GLN A 549 -11.07 -28.30 -9.85
C GLN A 549 -10.60 -29.76 -9.95
N ARG A 550 -9.29 -29.99 -10.09
CA ARG A 550 -8.68 -31.32 -10.01
C ARG A 550 -7.64 -31.35 -8.90
N ASP A 551 -6.56 -30.60 -9.10
CA ASP A 551 -5.44 -30.50 -8.16
C ASP A 551 -5.49 -29.17 -7.39
N VAL A 552 -6.08 -28.13 -7.98
CA VAL A 552 -6.20 -26.78 -7.41
C VAL A 552 -7.67 -26.40 -7.29
N TRP A 553 -8.08 -25.93 -6.12
CA TRP A 553 -9.47 -25.62 -5.80
C TRP A 553 -9.61 -24.19 -5.28
N LEU A 554 -10.73 -23.55 -5.57
CA LEU A 554 -11.09 -22.27 -4.97
C LEU A 554 -12.26 -22.43 -4.02
N SER A 555 -12.10 -21.91 -2.80
CA SER A 555 -13.16 -21.84 -1.80
C SER A 555 -13.66 -20.40 -1.71
N PRO A 556 -14.72 -20.02 -2.45
CA PRO A 556 -15.26 -18.67 -2.40
C PRO A 556 -15.82 -18.35 -1.02
N GLY A 557 -15.51 -17.17 -0.50
CA GLY A 557 -16.05 -16.66 0.75
C GLY A 557 -17.57 -16.55 0.69
N ARG A 558 -18.24 -17.12 1.70
CA ARG A 558 -19.70 -17.07 1.88
C ARG A 558 -20.07 -16.47 3.22
N SER A 559 -19.23 -15.55 3.70
CA SER A 559 -19.43 -14.81 4.94
C SER A 559 -18.84 -13.40 4.76
N ILE A 560 -19.70 -12.38 4.86
CA ILE A 560 -19.36 -10.96 4.66
C ILE A 560 -20.05 -10.12 5.73
N GLY A 561 -19.43 -9.00 6.11
CA GLY A 561 -19.97 -8.04 7.06
C GLY A 561 -20.30 -6.72 6.40
N LEU A 562 -21.26 -6.00 6.99
CA LEU A 562 -21.59 -4.62 6.66
C LEU A 562 -20.94 -3.73 7.72
N ARG A 563 -20.17 -2.72 7.29
CA ARG A 563 -19.51 -1.77 8.18
C ARG A 563 -20.54 -1.00 8.99
N LEU A 564 -20.15 -0.64 10.21
CA LEU A 564 -20.98 0.13 11.13
C LEU A 564 -20.35 1.52 11.35
N VAL A 565 -21.18 2.51 11.65
CA VAL A 565 -20.74 3.79 12.19
C VAL A 565 -20.12 3.52 13.58
N PRO A 566 -18.92 4.02 13.88
CA PRO A 566 -18.26 3.72 15.14
C PRO A 566 -19.00 4.34 16.32
N THR A 567 -18.87 3.74 17.49
CA THR A 567 -19.32 4.38 18.73
C THR A 567 -18.31 5.43 19.16
N VAL A 568 -18.76 6.51 19.79
CA VAL A 568 -17.88 7.56 20.33
C VAL A 568 -16.97 6.97 21.41
N ARG A 569 -17.48 6.01 22.18
CA ARG A 569 -16.73 5.18 23.14
C ARG A 569 -15.49 4.57 22.48
N ASP A 570 -15.66 3.92 21.34
CA ASP A 570 -14.57 3.20 20.67
C ASP A 570 -13.57 4.18 20.04
N LEU A 571 -14.07 5.29 19.48
CA LEU A 571 -13.20 6.36 18.97
C LEU A 571 -12.31 6.95 20.08
N GLN A 572 -12.90 7.27 21.24
CA GLN A 572 -12.17 7.79 22.40
C GLN A 572 -11.12 6.80 22.89
N PHE A 573 -11.50 5.54 23.09
CA PHE A 573 -10.56 4.49 23.50
C PHE A 573 -9.38 4.36 22.53
N ALA A 574 -9.64 4.33 21.21
CA ALA A 574 -8.58 4.26 20.22
C ALA A 574 -7.62 5.47 20.28
N TRP A 575 -8.16 6.66 20.52
CA TRP A 575 -7.36 7.88 20.64
C TRP A 575 -6.53 7.96 21.91
N GLU A 576 -6.97 7.32 22.99
CA GLU A 576 -6.28 7.29 24.29
C GLU A 576 -5.22 6.20 24.36
N GLU A 577 -5.51 5.01 23.82
CA GLU A 577 -4.65 3.82 23.92
C GLU A 577 -3.54 3.77 22.87
N THR A 578 -3.72 4.42 21.72
CA THR A 578 -2.64 4.44 20.71
C THR A 578 -1.47 5.28 21.22
N ALA A 579 -0.29 4.68 21.36
CA ALA A 579 0.95 5.39 21.64
C ALA A 579 1.17 6.47 20.58
N GLN A 580 0.91 7.73 20.95
CA GLN A 580 0.96 8.85 20.04
C GLN A 580 2.20 9.67 20.29
N GLN A 581 2.86 10.08 19.20
CA GLN A 581 3.93 11.05 19.26
C GLN A 581 3.47 12.26 20.08
N ARG A 582 4.30 12.71 21.02
CA ARG A 582 4.10 14.01 21.67
C ARG A 582 4.19 15.08 20.59
N LEU A 583 3.04 15.55 20.17
CA LEU A 583 2.91 16.62 19.21
C LEU A 583 3.14 17.95 19.93
N ASP A 584 3.68 18.93 19.20
CA ASP A 584 3.62 20.31 19.65
C ASP A 584 2.15 20.73 19.89
N GLU A 585 1.95 21.75 20.74
CA GLU A 585 0.61 22.16 21.21
C GLU A 585 -0.37 22.49 20.06
N GLN A 586 0.14 23.00 18.93
CA GLN A 586 -0.70 23.34 17.77
C GLN A 586 -1.21 22.10 17.04
N LYS A 587 -0.32 21.15 16.76
CA LYS A 587 -0.71 19.87 16.16
C LYS A 587 -1.65 19.10 17.08
N GLN A 588 -1.48 19.24 18.40
CA GLN A 588 -2.42 18.69 19.38
C GLN A 588 -3.82 19.31 19.25
N LYS A 589 -3.95 20.65 19.25
CA LYS A 589 -5.24 21.34 19.09
C LYS A 589 -5.94 20.99 17.77
N MET A 590 -5.19 20.93 16.67
CA MET A 590 -5.74 20.53 15.36
C MET A 590 -6.27 19.09 15.41
N ARG A 591 -5.50 18.18 16.01
CA ARG A 591 -5.92 16.79 16.19
C ARG A 591 -7.18 16.69 17.02
N ASP A 592 -7.28 17.44 18.11
CA ASP A 592 -8.45 17.44 18.99
C ASP A 592 -9.69 18.01 18.30
N SER A 593 -9.54 19.02 17.43
CA SER A 593 -10.63 19.53 16.59
C SER A 593 -11.13 18.49 15.58
N VAL A 594 -10.24 17.76 14.92
CA VAL A 594 -10.62 16.65 14.02
C VAL A 594 -11.33 15.54 14.79
N ARG A 595 -10.83 15.17 15.96
CA ARG A 595 -11.46 14.17 16.84
C ARG A 595 -12.87 14.59 17.25
N ALA A 596 -13.05 15.85 17.66
CA ALA A 596 -14.36 16.39 18.02
C ALA A 596 -15.34 16.34 16.83
N ALA A 597 -14.88 16.68 15.62
CA ALA A 597 -15.68 16.60 14.41
C ALA A 597 -16.10 15.15 14.09
N LEU A 598 -15.17 14.19 14.19
CA LEU A 598 -15.44 12.76 13.95
C LEU A 598 -16.40 12.18 15.00
N ALA A 599 -16.25 12.55 16.27
CA ALA A 599 -17.18 12.14 17.33
C ALA A 599 -18.58 12.72 17.10
N ASN A 600 -18.68 13.99 16.68
CA ASN A 600 -19.97 14.59 16.36
C ASN A 600 -20.63 13.94 15.13
N TRP A 601 -19.84 13.61 14.10
CA TRP A 601 -20.31 12.86 12.94
C TRP A 601 -20.88 11.49 13.35
N ALA A 602 -20.19 10.74 14.21
CA ALA A 602 -20.68 9.44 14.70
C ALA A 602 -22.02 9.57 15.44
N ARG A 603 -22.17 10.56 16.33
CA ARG A 603 -23.44 10.81 17.05
C ARG A 603 -24.59 11.18 16.12
N THR A 604 -24.34 12.09 15.18
CA THR A 604 -25.37 12.61 14.27
C THR A 604 -25.79 11.61 13.21
N THR A 605 -24.87 10.74 12.78
CA THR A 605 -25.17 9.65 11.84
C THR A 605 -25.84 8.47 12.54
N GLY A 606 -25.53 8.25 13.83
CA GLY A 606 -26.08 7.19 14.68
C GLY A 606 -25.03 6.14 15.02
N GLU A 607 -24.62 6.10 16.30
CA GLU A 607 -23.59 5.17 16.79
C GLU A 607 -24.00 3.71 16.61
N GLY A 608 -23.13 2.92 15.98
CA GLY A 608 -23.38 1.50 15.68
C GLY A 608 -24.43 1.27 14.59
N SER A 609 -24.92 2.29 13.89
CA SER A 609 -25.82 2.10 12.74
C SER A 609 -25.06 1.58 11.50
N ASP A 610 -25.79 1.09 10.49
CA ASP A 610 -25.17 0.64 9.25
C ASP A 610 -24.52 1.79 8.46
N TYR A 611 -23.25 1.62 8.12
CA TYR A 611 -22.55 2.53 7.24
C TYR A 611 -22.88 2.20 5.78
N THR A 612 -23.84 2.93 5.21
CA THR A 612 -24.33 2.73 3.83
C THR A 612 -24.10 3.93 2.91
N ASP A 613 -23.63 5.06 3.47
CA ASP A 613 -23.42 6.32 2.76
C ASP A 613 -22.02 6.40 2.10
N ASN A 614 -21.74 5.42 1.23
CA ASN A 614 -20.54 5.35 0.39
C ASN A 614 -20.77 4.43 -0.83
N LEU A 615 -19.73 4.22 -1.64
CA LEU A 615 -19.71 3.16 -2.66
C LEU A 615 -19.96 1.79 -2.00
N PRO A 616 -20.75 0.89 -2.61
CA PRO A 616 -21.10 -0.39 -2.01
C PRO A 616 -19.90 -1.20 -1.50
N GLU A 617 -18.79 -1.25 -2.24
CA GLU A 617 -17.58 -1.98 -1.83
C GLU A 617 -16.90 -1.33 -0.60
N GLN A 618 -17.07 -0.02 -0.40
CA GLN A 618 -16.59 0.70 0.78
C GLN A 618 -17.52 0.54 2.00
N CYS A 619 -18.66 -0.13 1.84
CA CYS A 619 -19.56 -0.47 2.95
C CYS A 619 -19.30 -1.90 3.47
N LEU A 620 -18.65 -2.77 2.70
CA LEU A 620 -18.44 -4.19 3.04
C LEU A 620 -17.10 -4.43 3.74
N HIS A 621 -17.00 -5.47 4.56
CA HIS A 621 -15.73 -5.94 5.11
C HIS A 621 -15.68 -7.46 5.26
N PRO A 622 -14.50 -8.10 5.14
CA PRO A 622 -14.32 -9.48 5.56
C PRO A 622 -14.51 -9.62 7.07
N VAL A 623 -15.03 -10.75 7.52
CA VAL A 623 -15.44 -11.00 8.92
C VAL A 623 -14.40 -11.76 9.74
N GLY A 624 -13.14 -11.71 9.32
CA GLY A 624 -12.01 -12.41 9.93
C GLY A 624 -11.77 -13.82 9.39
N HIS A 625 -10.53 -14.28 9.54
CA HIS A 625 -10.03 -15.52 8.95
C HIS A 625 -10.65 -16.80 9.56
N TRP A 626 -11.34 -16.70 10.70
CA TRP A 626 -12.09 -17.84 11.22
C TRP A 626 -13.09 -18.40 10.20
N PHE A 627 -13.75 -17.54 9.43
CA PHE A 627 -14.77 -17.96 8.46
C PHE A 627 -14.19 -18.63 7.21
N GLU A 628 -12.89 -18.54 6.95
CA GLU A 628 -12.30 -19.12 5.75
C GLU A 628 -12.43 -20.64 5.72
N ILE A 629 -12.24 -21.34 6.85
CA ILE A 629 -12.42 -22.79 6.94
C ILE A 629 -13.90 -23.23 6.95
N PRO A 630 -14.78 -22.67 7.80
CA PRO A 630 -16.21 -22.92 7.76
C PRO A 630 -16.85 -22.60 6.41
N ASN A 631 -16.30 -21.66 5.62
CA ASN A 631 -16.80 -21.40 4.28
C ASN A 631 -16.63 -22.61 3.36
N LEU A 632 -15.62 -23.48 3.53
CA LEU A 632 -15.54 -24.73 2.76
C LEU A 632 -16.76 -25.63 2.99
N LEU A 633 -17.36 -25.56 4.19
CA LEU A 633 -18.60 -26.27 4.52
C LEU A 633 -19.79 -25.59 3.82
N LYS A 634 -19.90 -24.26 3.97
CA LYS A 634 -21.04 -23.47 3.46
C LYS A 634 -21.12 -23.42 1.94
N ASN A 635 -19.97 -23.41 1.25
CA ASN A 635 -19.90 -23.26 -0.20
C ASN A 635 -19.84 -24.62 -0.93
N GLY A 636 -19.83 -25.74 -0.20
CA GLY A 636 -19.83 -27.10 -0.76
C GLY A 636 -18.46 -27.59 -1.26
N VAL A 637 -17.39 -26.79 -1.15
CA VAL A 637 -16.06 -27.20 -1.64
C VAL A 637 -15.50 -28.37 -0.85
N LEU A 638 -15.71 -28.44 0.47
CA LEU A 638 -15.27 -29.61 1.24
C LEU A 638 -16.01 -30.88 0.79
N ALA A 639 -17.31 -30.78 0.49
CA ALA A 639 -18.09 -31.92 0.01
C ALA A 639 -17.56 -32.44 -1.34
N GLN A 640 -17.28 -31.52 -2.27
CA GLN A 640 -16.69 -31.86 -3.58
C GLN A 640 -15.30 -32.47 -3.43
N LEU A 641 -14.47 -31.90 -2.55
CA LEU A 641 -13.13 -32.40 -2.28
C LEU A 641 -13.16 -33.81 -1.70
N LEU A 642 -14.06 -34.09 -0.75
CA LEU A 642 -14.25 -35.43 -0.17
C LEU A 642 -14.85 -36.42 -1.17
N ALA A 643 -15.66 -35.96 -2.12
CA ALA A 643 -16.15 -36.82 -3.21
C ALA A 643 -15.02 -37.20 -4.17
N ALA A 644 -14.10 -36.28 -4.47
CA ALA A 644 -12.93 -36.52 -5.31
C ALA A 644 -11.86 -37.36 -4.58
N GLN A 645 -11.72 -37.19 -3.27
CA GLN A 645 -10.70 -37.84 -2.45
C GLN A 645 -11.30 -38.37 -1.12
N PRO A 646 -12.03 -39.50 -1.16
CA PRO A 646 -12.77 -40.02 0.00
C PRO A 646 -11.90 -40.35 1.22
N GLN A 647 -10.64 -40.68 1.00
CA GLN A 647 -9.65 -41.00 2.02
C GLN A 647 -9.02 -39.77 2.67
N LEU A 648 -9.35 -38.56 2.21
CA LEU A 648 -8.89 -37.32 2.83
C LEU A 648 -9.29 -37.29 4.32
N ARG A 649 -8.31 -36.96 5.16
CA ARG A 649 -8.44 -36.96 6.62
C ARG A 649 -7.90 -35.69 7.26
N THR A 650 -6.81 -35.16 6.72
CA THR A 650 -6.08 -34.03 7.32
C THR A 650 -6.05 -32.85 6.37
N LEU A 651 -6.42 -31.66 6.86
CA LEU A 651 -6.13 -30.40 6.17
C LEU A 651 -4.91 -29.74 6.80
N MET A 652 -3.96 -29.32 5.99
CA MET A 652 -2.92 -28.38 6.40
C MET A 652 -3.34 -26.97 5.95
N VAL A 653 -3.60 -26.10 6.91
CA VAL A 653 -4.10 -24.74 6.66
C VAL A 653 -3.02 -23.73 6.99
N HIS A 654 -2.75 -22.75 6.11
CA HIS A 654 -1.76 -21.70 6.41
C HIS A 654 -2.06 -20.37 5.70
N ASN A 655 -1.40 -19.28 6.14
CA ASN A 655 -1.48 -17.99 5.46
C ASN A 655 -0.81 -18.03 4.07
N ILE A 656 -1.32 -17.22 3.13
CA ILE A 656 -0.66 -16.99 1.83
C ILE A 656 0.77 -16.44 1.97
N ASP A 657 1.11 -15.77 3.07
CA ASP A 657 2.43 -15.20 3.31
C ASP A 657 3.37 -16.06 4.18
N THR A 658 2.94 -17.26 4.60
CA THR A 658 3.79 -18.25 5.29
C THR A 658 4.43 -19.17 4.25
N LEU A 659 5.48 -18.68 3.57
CA LEU A 659 6.07 -19.38 2.41
C LEU A 659 6.75 -20.71 2.75
N GLY A 660 7.18 -20.94 3.98
CA GLY A 660 7.85 -22.18 4.38
C GLY A 660 6.93 -23.35 4.71
N ALA A 661 5.61 -23.11 4.80
CA ALA A 661 4.62 -24.12 5.12
C ALA A 661 4.52 -25.16 3.99
N THR A 662 4.82 -26.42 4.27
CA THR A 662 4.67 -27.57 3.35
C THR A 662 3.97 -28.74 4.02
N ALA A 663 3.39 -29.64 3.24
CA ALA A 663 2.84 -30.92 3.70
C ALA A 663 3.98 -31.88 4.12
N ASP A 664 4.68 -31.51 5.19
CA ASP A 664 5.84 -32.21 5.71
C ASP A 664 5.42 -33.54 6.38
N PRO A 665 5.98 -34.69 5.96
CA PRO A 665 5.60 -35.99 6.51
C PRO A 665 5.84 -36.11 8.02
N ALA A 666 6.87 -35.47 8.57
CA ALA A 666 7.14 -35.52 10.01
C ALA A 666 6.00 -34.87 10.80
N LEU A 667 5.51 -33.71 10.33
CA LEU A 667 4.42 -32.99 10.97
C LEU A 667 3.05 -33.62 10.74
N VAL A 668 2.81 -34.21 9.56
CA VAL A 668 1.61 -35.03 9.31
C VAL A 668 1.55 -36.18 10.32
N GLY A 669 2.63 -36.95 10.44
CA GLY A 669 2.69 -38.08 11.37
C GLY A 669 2.60 -37.68 12.83
N TRP A 670 3.27 -36.58 13.22
CA TRP A 670 3.12 -35.98 14.54
C TRP A 670 1.66 -35.64 14.83
N PHE A 671 1.02 -34.85 13.97
CA PHE A 671 -0.35 -34.42 14.18
C PHE A 671 -1.30 -35.61 14.32
N GLN A 672 -1.22 -36.59 13.41
CA GLN A 672 -2.06 -37.79 13.47
C GLN A 672 -1.85 -38.59 14.78
N SER A 673 -0.63 -38.63 15.32
CA SER A 673 -0.31 -39.31 16.58
C SER A 673 -0.88 -38.62 17.83
N THR A 674 -1.09 -37.30 17.78
CA THR A 674 -1.55 -36.53 18.96
C THR A 674 -2.98 -36.85 19.36
N GLY A 675 -3.80 -37.35 18.43
CA GLY A 675 -5.23 -37.47 18.68
C GLY A 675 -5.94 -36.11 18.84
N ALA A 676 -5.34 -35.00 18.42
CA ALA A 676 -5.94 -33.67 18.45
C ALA A 676 -6.96 -33.44 17.34
N THR A 677 -7.86 -32.48 17.56
CA THR A 677 -8.73 -31.94 16.51
C THR A 677 -7.95 -30.93 15.67
N LEU A 678 -7.15 -30.08 16.33
CA LEU A 678 -6.32 -29.05 15.71
C LEU A 678 -4.87 -29.14 16.21
N GLY A 679 -3.90 -29.06 15.30
CA GLY A 679 -2.48 -28.96 15.59
C GLY A 679 -1.94 -27.62 15.12
N TRP A 680 -1.15 -26.91 15.92
CA TRP A 680 -0.70 -25.56 15.62
C TRP A 680 0.82 -25.48 15.58
N GLU A 681 1.33 -24.82 14.54
CA GLU A 681 2.76 -24.51 14.44
C GLU A 681 3.03 -23.11 15.00
N VAL A 682 4.07 -23.00 15.82
CA VAL A 682 4.59 -21.74 16.34
C VAL A 682 6.08 -21.62 16.06
N ILE A 683 6.59 -20.40 15.99
CA ILE A 683 8.02 -20.12 15.87
C ILE A 683 8.50 -19.40 17.13
N THR A 684 9.80 -19.47 17.42
CA THR A 684 10.40 -18.62 18.45
C THR A 684 10.23 -17.14 18.05
N ARG A 685 9.65 -16.35 18.96
CA ARG A 685 9.37 -14.94 18.75
C ARG A 685 10.66 -14.13 18.62
N ARG A 686 10.70 -13.23 17.64
CA ARG A 686 11.68 -12.13 17.53
C ARG A 686 11.00 -10.79 17.79
N ILE A 687 11.81 -9.74 17.98
CA ILE A 687 11.30 -8.39 18.26
C ILE A 687 10.43 -7.84 17.13
N GLU A 688 10.69 -8.23 15.88
CA GLU A 688 9.89 -7.82 14.73
C GLU A 688 8.54 -8.56 14.59
N ASP A 689 8.35 -9.66 15.34
CA ASP A 689 7.16 -10.49 15.27
C ASP A 689 6.08 -9.91 16.18
N HIS A 690 5.19 -9.10 15.58
CA HIS A 690 4.03 -8.52 16.25
C HIS A 690 2.75 -9.30 15.91
N GLY A 691 1.94 -9.61 16.93
CA GLY A 691 0.67 -10.31 16.81
C GLY A 691 0.54 -11.48 17.79
N GLY A 692 -0.39 -12.39 17.47
CA GLY A 692 -0.73 -13.49 18.35
C GLY A 692 0.43 -14.40 18.73
N GLY A 693 0.45 -14.81 19.99
CA GLY A 693 1.43 -15.72 20.57
C GLY A 693 0.78 -16.93 21.24
N LEU A 694 1.60 -17.90 21.63
CA LEU A 694 1.17 -19.00 22.49
C LEU A 694 1.30 -18.57 23.94
N ALA A 695 0.22 -18.73 24.71
CA ALA A 695 0.22 -18.41 26.13
C ALA A 695 -0.59 -19.43 26.91
N ARG A 696 -0.26 -19.57 28.20
CA ARG A 696 -1.12 -20.23 29.17
C ARG A 696 -2.00 -19.17 29.81
N VAL A 697 -3.29 -19.25 29.52
CA VAL A 697 -4.30 -18.33 30.07
C VAL A 697 -5.15 -19.08 31.08
N ASP A 698 -5.10 -18.62 32.33
CA ASP A 698 -5.79 -19.24 33.48
C ASP A 698 -5.55 -20.78 33.53
N GLY A 699 -4.30 -21.18 33.30
CA GLY A 699 -3.86 -22.57 33.33
C GLY A 699 -4.02 -23.34 32.02
N LYS A 700 -4.74 -22.81 31.02
CA LYS A 700 -4.95 -23.47 29.72
C LYS A 700 -4.04 -22.91 28.63
N LEU A 701 -3.27 -23.77 27.97
CA LEU A 701 -2.45 -23.41 26.83
C LEU A 701 -3.34 -23.11 25.61
N ARG A 702 -3.20 -21.92 25.02
CA ARG A 702 -3.97 -21.46 23.86
C ARG A 702 -3.25 -20.34 23.10
N LEU A 703 -3.67 -20.11 21.87
CA LEU A 703 -3.24 -18.94 21.11
C LEU A 703 -3.99 -17.70 21.62
N VAL A 704 -3.27 -16.59 21.76
CA VAL A 704 -3.83 -15.30 22.19
C VAL A 704 -3.35 -14.23 21.24
N GLU A 705 -4.28 -13.52 20.62
CA GLU A 705 -3.98 -12.43 19.70
C GLU A 705 -3.45 -11.21 20.45
N GLY A 706 -2.52 -10.48 19.85
CA GLY A 706 -1.87 -9.34 20.53
C GLY A 706 -2.88 -8.29 21.01
N MET A 707 -3.92 -8.03 20.22
CA MET A 707 -5.00 -7.10 20.60
C MET A 707 -5.93 -7.62 21.70
N ALA A 708 -5.86 -8.91 22.02
CA ALA A 708 -6.60 -9.54 23.11
C ALA A 708 -5.81 -9.52 24.43
N LEU A 709 -4.51 -9.22 24.41
CA LEU A 709 -3.73 -9.11 25.63
C LEU A 709 -4.18 -7.89 26.46
N PRO A 710 -4.23 -7.99 27.80
CA PRO A 710 -4.60 -6.87 28.65
C PRO A 710 -3.65 -5.67 28.52
N ARG A 711 -2.36 -5.92 28.28
CA ARG A 711 -1.31 -4.90 28.12
C ARG A 711 -0.41 -5.28 26.95
N GLU A 712 0.01 -4.31 26.12
CA GLU A 712 0.95 -4.55 25.01
C GLU A 712 2.26 -5.21 25.48
N GLN A 713 2.76 -4.81 26.65
CA GLN A 713 4.01 -5.34 27.18
C GLN A 713 3.97 -6.84 27.50
N ASP A 714 2.79 -7.40 27.73
CA ASP A 714 2.61 -8.83 28.02
C ASP A 714 2.99 -9.68 26.79
N GLU A 715 2.91 -9.10 25.58
CA GLU A 715 3.31 -9.75 24.33
C GLU A 715 4.80 -10.12 24.32
N PHE A 716 5.65 -9.24 24.87
CA PHE A 716 7.11 -9.44 24.91
C PHE A 716 7.54 -10.51 25.94
N ALA A 717 6.63 -10.93 26.83
CA ALA A 717 6.89 -12.00 27.79
C ALA A 717 6.66 -13.40 27.20
N LEU A 718 6.10 -13.51 25.99
CA LEU A 718 5.77 -14.78 25.34
C LEU A 718 6.89 -15.22 24.40
N SER A 719 7.40 -16.44 24.58
CA SER A 719 8.52 -16.97 23.77
C SER A 719 8.14 -17.36 22.35
N TYR A 720 6.84 -17.54 22.07
CA TYR A 720 6.36 -18.13 20.83
C TYR A 720 5.38 -17.22 20.08
N TYR A 721 5.58 -17.14 18.77
CA TYR A 721 4.73 -16.44 17.81
C TYR A 721 3.92 -17.42 16.97
N ASN A 722 2.64 -17.11 16.74
CA ASN A 722 1.75 -17.93 15.96
C ASN A 722 2.11 -17.89 14.46
N ALA A 723 2.58 -19.01 13.90
CA ALA A 723 2.85 -19.12 12.47
C ALA A 723 1.57 -19.18 11.61
N ASN A 724 0.40 -19.29 12.27
CA ASN A 724 -0.93 -19.49 11.69
C ASN A 724 -0.95 -20.63 10.67
N THR A 725 -0.14 -21.65 10.93
CA THR A 725 -0.20 -22.93 10.22
C THR A 725 -0.87 -23.93 11.16
N CYS A 726 -2.00 -24.49 10.71
CA CYS A 726 -2.89 -25.31 11.49
C CYS A 726 -3.19 -26.62 10.75
N TRP A 727 -2.98 -27.74 11.42
CA TRP A 727 -3.35 -29.08 10.98
C TRP A 727 -4.73 -29.42 11.54
N ILE A 728 -5.63 -29.92 10.70
CA ILE A 728 -7.02 -30.18 11.06
C ILE A 728 -7.35 -31.64 10.80
N ASP A 729 -7.86 -32.35 11.79
CA ASP A 729 -8.52 -33.64 11.57
C ASP A 729 -9.97 -33.39 11.18
N LEU A 730 -10.33 -33.78 9.95
CA LEU A 730 -11.60 -33.44 9.34
C LEU A 730 -12.79 -34.00 10.13
N ASP A 731 -12.73 -35.27 10.51
CA ASP A 731 -13.87 -35.92 11.17
C ASP A 731 -14.09 -35.37 12.57
N ARG A 732 -13.02 -35.06 13.30
CA ARG A 732 -13.12 -34.39 14.60
C ARG A 732 -13.61 -32.95 14.49
N LEU A 733 -13.17 -32.21 13.46
CA LEU A 733 -13.68 -30.87 13.22
C LEU A 733 -15.18 -30.90 12.88
N LEU A 734 -15.61 -31.84 12.03
CA LEU A 734 -17.03 -32.00 11.72
C LEU A 734 -17.84 -32.37 12.96
N ALA A 735 -17.36 -33.30 13.79
CA ALA A 735 -17.99 -33.65 15.04
C ALA A 735 -18.11 -32.44 16.00
N LEU A 736 -17.08 -31.59 16.07
CA LEU A 736 -17.10 -30.35 16.85
C LEU A 736 -18.17 -29.36 16.35
N PHE A 737 -18.47 -29.37 15.04
CA PHE A 737 -19.57 -28.61 14.43
C PHE A 737 -20.92 -29.35 14.47
N GLU A 738 -20.99 -30.53 15.11
CA GLU A 738 -22.17 -31.41 15.13
C GLU A 738 -22.60 -31.87 13.72
N LEU A 739 -21.63 -32.15 12.87
CA LEU A 739 -21.80 -32.60 11.49
C LEU A 739 -21.11 -33.95 11.26
N THR A 740 -21.61 -34.68 10.28
CA THR A 740 -20.95 -35.83 9.65
C THR A 740 -20.52 -35.47 8.23
N ARG A 741 -19.70 -36.30 7.58
CA ARG A 741 -19.33 -36.09 6.17
C ARG A 741 -20.56 -36.03 5.24
N ALA A 742 -21.60 -36.82 5.52
CA ALA A 742 -22.84 -36.84 4.71
C ALA A 742 -23.63 -35.53 4.83
N ASP A 743 -23.56 -34.87 5.99
CA ASP A 743 -24.27 -33.60 6.23
C ASP A 743 -23.74 -32.44 5.41
N LEU A 744 -22.54 -32.57 4.82
CA LEU A 744 -21.94 -31.55 3.97
C LEU A 744 -22.71 -31.30 2.67
N ALA A 745 -23.57 -32.22 2.27
CA ALA A 745 -24.48 -32.03 1.13
C ALA A 745 -25.67 -31.11 1.45
N ASP A 746 -25.97 -30.87 2.73
CA ASP A 746 -27.06 -30.01 3.18
C ASP A 746 -26.56 -28.60 3.53
N ALA A 747 -26.77 -27.65 2.60
CA ALA A 747 -26.39 -26.25 2.76
C ALA A 747 -27.06 -25.56 3.97
N THR A 748 -28.27 -25.97 4.35
CA THR A 748 -28.97 -25.38 5.50
C THR A 748 -28.38 -25.89 6.80
N LYS A 749 -28.12 -27.20 6.88
CA LYS A 749 -27.50 -27.82 8.07
C LYS A 749 -26.09 -27.29 8.31
N THR A 750 -25.26 -27.20 7.27
CA THR A 750 -23.91 -26.62 7.35
C THR A 750 -23.94 -25.15 7.76
N ALA A 751 -24.80 -24.31 7.15
CA ALA A 751 -24.92 -22.90 7.53
C ALA A 751 -25.32 -22.71 9.01
N ASN A 752 -26.28 -23.51 9.49
CA ASN A 752 -26.71 -23.46 10.88
C ASN A 752 -25.61 -23.91 11.85
N ALA A 753 -24.85 -24.96 11.52
CA ALA A 753 -23.71 -25.43 12.32
C ALA A 753 -22.62 -24.34 12.42
N VAL A 754 -22.29 -23.70 11.30
CA VAL A 754 -21.32 -22.60 11.29
C VAL A 754 -21.81 -21.43 12.15
N ARG A 755 -23.09 -21.06 12.07
CA ARG A 755 -23.66 -20.00 12.92
C ARG A 755 -23.58 -20.34 14.41
N ARG A 756 -23.92 -21.58 14.80
CA ARG A 756 -23.82 -22.05 16.19
C ARG A 756 -22.39 -21.97 16.70
N MET A 757 -21.41 -22.42 15.92
CA MET A 757 -20.00 -22.33 16.33
C MET A 757 -19.51 -20.88 16.40
N ALA A 758 -19.84 -20.05 15.42
CA ALA A 758 -19.42 -18.64 15.37
C ALA A 758 -19.88 -17.85 16.62
N ALA A 759 -21.07 -18.15 17.14
CA ALA A 759 -21.62 -17.52 18.33
C ALA A 759 -20.83 -17.83 19.63
N ARG A 760 -20.03 -18.90 19.63
CA ARG A 760 -19.21 -19.34 20.78
C ARG A 760 -17.83 -18.69 20.83
N LEU A 761 -17.44 -18.04 19.73
CA LEU A 761 -16.13 -17.41 19.59
C LEU A 761 -16.20 -15.92 19.92
N PRO A 762 -15.09 -15.32 20.39
CA PRO A 762 -14.99 -13.88 20.55
C PRO A 762 -15.35 -13.13 19.27
N THR A 763 -15.86 -11.90 19.41
CA THR A 763 -16.09 -10.97 18.30
C THR A 763 -15.21 -9.76 18.53
N TYR A 764 -14.17 -9.59 17.71
CA TYR A 764 -13.25 -8.47 17.81
C TYR A 764 -13.80 -7.28 17.04
N VAL A 765 -13.83 -6.12 17.68
CA VAL A 765 -14.19 -4.85 17.04
C VAL A 765 -12.91 -4.18 16.54
N THR A 766 -12.89 -3.68 15.31
CA THR A 766 -11.76 -2.90 14.78
C THR A 766 -12.24 -1.61 14.14
N LEU A 767 -11.41 -0.57 14.21
CA LEU A 767 -11.61 0.66 13.46
C LEU A 767 -10.78 0.63 12.18
N LYS A 768 -11.40 1.00 11.06
CA LYS A 768 -10.72 1.20 9.77
C LYS A 768 -11.09 2.55 9.21
N GLU A 769 -10.22 3.09 8.38
CA GLU A 769 -10.49 4.31 7.64
C GLU A 769 -11.02 3.97 6.24
N VAL A 770 -12.14 4.58 5.86
CA VAL A 770 -12.69 4.51 4.50
C VAL A 770 -12.65 5.88 3.85
N LYS A 771 -12.33 5.90 2.56
CA LYS A 771 -12.33 7.12 1.76
C LYS A 771 -13.72 7.35 1.18
N LYS A 772 -14.27 8.54 1.39
CA LYS A 772 -15.51 8.99 0.75
C LYS A 772 -15.15 10.05 -0.29
N ARG A 773 -15.43 9.74 -1.56
CA ARG A 773 -15.21 10.65 -2.69
C ARG A 773 -16.46 11.45 -2.99
N TRP A 774 -16.31 12.75 -3.19
CA TRP A 774 -17.40 13.63 -3.61
C TRP A 774 -16.91 14.74 -4.55
N GLY A 775 -17.84 15.34 -5.28
CA GLY A 775 -17.52 16.37 -6.28
C GLY A 775 -16.57 15.87 -7.38
N HIS A 776 -15.63 16.73 -7.81
CA HIS A 776 -14.61 16.42 -8.82
C HIS A 776 -13.26 16.03 -8.19
N GLY A 777 -13.28 15.06 -7.26
CA GLY A 777 -12.05 14.47 -6.69
C GLY A 777 -11.70 14.91 -5.26
N GLN A 778 -12.68 15.39 -4.49
CA GLN A 778 -12.51 15.60 -3.04
C GLN A 778 -12.59 14.25 -2.33
N GLU A 779 -11.71 14.02 -1.36
CA GLU A 779 -11.63 12.79 -0.56
C GLU A 779 -11.64 13.14 0.93
N ASP A 780 -12.66 12.68 1.64
CA ASP A 780 -12.69 12.67 3.11
C ASP A 780 -12.41 11.26 3.62
N VAL A 781 -11.80 11.17 4.81
CA VAL A 781 -11.49 9.91 5.46
C VAL A 781 -12.35 9.77 6.71
N TYR A 782 -13.16 8.71 6.76
CA TYR A 782 -14.05 8.43 7.88
C TYR A 782 -13.62 7.16 8.62
N PRO A 783 -13.60 7.16 9.97
CA PRO A 783 -13.47 5.94 10.73
C PRO A 783 -14.78 5.14 10.65
N VAL A 784 -14.66 3.85 10.43
CA VAL A 784 -15.76 2.88 10.43
C VAL A 784 -15.43 1.70 11.31
N THR A 785 -16.44 1.14 11.94
CA THR A 785 -16.34 -0.08 12.73
C THR A 785 -16.53 -1.32 11.85
N GLN A 786 -15.67 -2.30 12.08
CA GLN A 786 -15.74 -3.65 11.52
C GLN A 786 -15.69 -4.66 12.67
N PHE A 787 -16.14 -5.87 12.40
CA PHE A 787 -15.96 -6.99 13.31
C PHE A 787 -15.20 -8.14 12.66
N GLU A 788 -14.45 -8.89 13.46
CA GLU A 788 -13.66 -10.03 13.00
C GLU A 788 -13.74 -11.18 14.00
N LYS A 789 -13.66 -12.42 13.49
CA LYS A 789 -13.44 -13.64 14.28
C LYS A 789 -12.15 -14.32 13.81
N LEU A 790 -11.36 -14.82 14.75
CA LEU A 790 -10.00 -15.27 14.48
C LEU A 790 -9.92 -16.80 14.66
N TRP A 791 -9.28 -17.47 13.70
CA TRP A 791 -9.14 -18.93 13.70
C TRP A 791 -8.43 -19.45 14.97
N GLY A 792 -7.46 -18.68 15.48
CA GLY A 792 -6.72 -19.02 16.71
C GLY A 792 -7.61 -19.19 17.95
N ASP A 793 -8.78 -18.53 17.99
CA ASP A 793 -9.72 -18.61 19.12
C ASP A 793 -10.34 -19.99 19.30
N MET A 794 -10.25 -20.87 18.30
CA MET A 794 -10.63 -22.28 18.44
C MET A 794 -9.86 -22.97 19.58
N THR A 795 -8.65 -22.49 19.88
CA THR A 795 -7.84 -22.98 21.01
C THR A 795 -8.43 -22.64 22.38
N ALA A 796 -9.31 -21.64 22.46
CA ALA A 796 -9.99 -21.27 23.69
C ALA A 796 -11.12 -22.25 24.05
N LEU A 797 -11.73 -22.94 23.09
CA LEU A 797 -12.82 -23.91 23.32
C LEU A 797 -12.33 -25.13 24.12
N SER A 798 -13.00 -25.48 25.22
CA SER A 798 -12.57 -26.55 26.13
C SER A 798 -12.66 -27.94 25.51
N GLU A 799 -13.65 -28.19 24.68
CA GLU A 799 -13.86 -29.45 24.00
C GLU A 799 -13.05 -29.60 22.69
N CYS A 800 -12.42 -28.53 22.22
CA CYS A 800 -11.48 -28.62 21.10
C CYS A 800 -10.11 -29.09 21.62
N HIS A 801 -9.74 -30.34 21.32
CA HIS A 801 -8.42 -30.85 21.66
C HIS A 801 -7.38 -30.24 20.71
N ASN A 802 -6.39 -29.55 21.27
CA ASN A 802 -5.36 -28.83 20.52
C ASN A 802 -3.96 -29.38 20.86
N ALA A 803 -3.09 -29.48 19.84
CA ALA A 803 -1.67 -29.80 20.00
C ALA A 803 -0.80 -28.67 19.43
N PHE A 804 0.42 -28.49 19.95
CA PHE A 804 1.33 -27.42 19.54
C PHE A 804 2.71 -27.97 19.20
N ALA A 805 3.32 -27.47 18.13
CA ALA A 805 4.68 -27.77 17.74
C ALA A 805 5.47 -26.49 17.47
N VAL A 806 6.68 -26.40 18.02
CA VAL A 806 7.64 -25.38 17.62
C VAL A 806 8.33 -25.83 16.33
N VAL A 807 8.37 -24.93 15.34
CA VAL A 807 8.97 -25.17 14.04
C VAL A 807 10.12 -24.20 13.75
N PRO A 808 11.06 -24.54 12.84
CA PRO A 808 12.08 -23.60 12.41
C PRO A 808 11.48 -22.31 11.84
N ARG A 809 12.15 -21.16 12.08
CA ARG A 809 11.66 -19.86 11.60
C ARG A 809 11.37 -19.85 10.10
N ALA A 810 12.26 -20.42 9.28
CA ALA A 810 12.07 -20.47 7.82
C ALA A 810 10.77 -21.16 7.39
N ARG A 811 10.22 -22.06 8.22
CA ARG A 811 8.92 -22.72 7.99
C ARG A 811 7.74 -21.80 8.31
N GLY A 812 7.76 -21.14 9.47
CA GLY A 812 6.62 -20.40 10.01
C GLY A 812 6.66 -18.87 9.86
N GLN A 813 7.75 -18.30 9.32
CA GLN A 813 7.89 -16.86 9.11
C GLN A 813 6.84 -16.34 8.12
N GLN A 814 6.26 -15.18 8.46
CA GLN A 814 5.23 -14.52 7.65
C GLN A 814 5.76 -13.22 7.05
N LEU A 815 5.60 -13.04 5.74
CA LEU A 815 5.96 -11.80 5.04
C LEU A 815 4.78 -10.83 5.03
N LYS A 816 4.61 -10.04 6.08
CA LYS A 816 3.50 -9.07 6.26
C LYS A 816 3.71 -7.74 5.55
N ASP A 817 4.95 -7.32 5.38
CA ASP A 817 5.34 -6.05 4.77
C ASP A 817 6.45 -6.25 3.73
N GLN A 818 6.46 -5.43 2.68
CA GLN A 818 7.52 -5.47 1.67
C GLN A 818 8.88 -5.17 2.28
N ALA A 819 8.97 -4.32 3.31
CA ALA A 819 10.23 -4.01 3.99
C ALA A 819 10.96 -5.27 4.54
N GLN A 820 10.23 -6.36 4.80
CA GLN A 820 10.81 -7.61 5.31
C GLN A 820 11.55 -8.43 4.25
N LEU A 821 11.36 -8.14 2.96
CA LEU A 821 11.91 -8.95 1.86
C LEU A 821 13.44 -8.90 1.78
N ASP A 822 14.10 -7.80 2.17
CA ASP A 822 15.57 -7.68 2.07
C ASP A 822 16.25 -8.54 3.12
N GLY A 823 15.78 -8.45 4.36
CA GLY A 823 16.21 -9.32 5.45
C GLY A 823 15.96 -10.80 5.12
N TRP A 824 14.77 -11.12 4.61
CA TRP A 824 14.40 -12.49 4.20
C TRP A 824 15.23 -13.04 3.03
N GLN A 825 15.71 -12.17 2.14
CA GLN A 825 16.63 -12.57 1.07
C GLN A 825 18.05 -12.80 1.60
N ARG A 826 18.52 -11.93 2.50
CA ARG A 826 19.88 -11.94 3.04
C ARG A 826 20.13 -13.04 4.06
N ASP A 827 19.14 -13.39 4.88
CA ASP A 827 19.28 -14.41 5.92
C ASP A 827 19.21 -15.86 5.37
N GLY A 828 19.04 -16.01 4.05
CA GLY A 828 18.97 -17.30 3.37
C GLY A 828 17.57 -17.92 3.33
N SER A 829 16.57 -17.29 3.96
CA SER A 829 15.19 -17.81 3.98
C SER A 829 14.62 -17.93 2.57
N ALA A 830 14.86 -16.93 1.69
CA ALA A 830 14.45 -16.99 0.30
C ALA A 830 15.01 -18.20 -0.47
N ALA A 831 16.30 -18.49 -0.27
CA ALA A 831 16.94 -19.67 -0.88
C ALA A 831 16.38 -20.98 -0.31
N GLY A 832 16.09 -21.02 0.99
CA GLY A 832 15.40 -22.13 1.63
C GLY A 832 14.02 -22.39 1.03
N ILE A 833 13.22 -21.35 0.79
CA ILE A 833 11.92 -21.48 0.11
C ILE A 833 12.10 -21.96 -1.34
N ALA A 834 13.06 -21.40 -2.08
CA ALA A 834 13.33 -21.83 -3.45
C ALA A 834 13.68 -23.32 -3.51
N ALA A 835 14.44 -23.83 -2.53
CA ALA A 835 14.79 -25.23 -2.41
C ALA A 835 13.62 -26.15 -2.03
N LEU A 836 12.43 -25.62 -1.71
CA LEU A 836 11.19 -26.38 -1.48
C LEU A 836 10.28 -26.41 -2.72
N CYS A 837 10.58 -25.62 -3.75
CA CYS A 837 9.72 -25.44 -4.91
C CYS A 837 10.12 -26.36 -6.08
N ASP A 838 9.14 -26.74 -6.89
CA ASP A 838 9.31 -27.39 -8.18
C ASP A 838 8.42 -26.65 -9.20
N PHE A 839 9.01 -25.64 -9.86
CA PHE A 839 8.30 -24.62 -10.67
C PHE A 839 7.80 -25.14 -12.02
#